data_AF-A0A9E3FBF1-F1
#
_entry.id   AF-A0A9E3FBF1-F1
#
_cell.length_a   1.000
_cell.length_b   1.000
_cell.length_c   1.000
_cell.angle_alpha   90.00
_cell.angle_beta   90.00
_cell.angle_gamma   90.00
#
_symmetry.space_group_name_H-M   'P 1'
#
loop_
_entity.id
_entity.type
_entity.pdbx_description
1 polymer ?
#
loop_
_entity_poly.entity_id
_entity_poly.type
_entity_poly.pdbx_seq_one_letter_code
_entity_poly.pdbx_strand_id
1 'polypeptide(L)'
;MTARISPFSKGALRFYLRPLTAPLLLGLFCFLVYNANLRQIGAGDTLPARYQPLILWHDGTLALDADARLVAHGHSMIAPGARPAYADGQVTYFEPTTYWIVRTRHNRLASLYPVVTPLLVAPLYVPAVIWLDAHGWEQPQVDRVAELMEKLSASLLASVACVLMFLVLRREGTRWSLPLAAAFAFGTNTWMISSQALWQHGTAELLLALALLLAVARASPARTALLGAVCVLVAANRPPDALLAGAFVLSAVWGSRRNALWLLAGAAVPLAALLYYNLHFIGHYAGGYALGKAPDEVFFRRDWSGLFGLLVSPTRGLLVFTPFLVFVPAGLMQRLRTPGTRGLAAALSLAAAAQLLIYSQTDWRAGVSWGPRYLTDLLPILVWMLAPAPLVLRPRARVLLVLAMAASVVVQFIGAFWYTTASDELIYAKNSASMRGAWDIHNVPFLTELSNPFVRGRLQCDAVASLDRVGRTVLQGAGEVPQLETGAVLEGWALACKNRPSELLALIDGVVVGSTTDFLPRTDVNAVTHTEAPSGWRVVANTLGVSTGEHVLQLAVRIGTRGDIRVVREQRVAVNAQETAALPQQAASAADLDALAERAASLLREHQSGEGFWLTSHTTGLRYEAPQREMNTYLTSMLVDLLTPVARRRSLEDVLERARRHLATQIEGDGLVRYHGLPNSPAIGTLGCVITPDADDTSLVWRIAGRGVVDPRRQSMLEQLARYRDARGLYRTWLAPREEYQCIDPGRDPDPADGTIQMHVYLMLRELDPPAARNLCGALRGSFGDEDIWVYYAKAPLVPYLRSAELRRLGCAVPLPAERLVLPVAGQEVWGEAVRLLVQTTASPRDADARQAIRGLLARLGGEDFAQLRRTPPLIYHNDLSASVKRFYWSEDFGYALWLRLYEASGVEAGGLHRPTS
;
A
#
# COMPACT_ATOMS: atom_id res chain seq x y z
N MET A 1 -82.95 33.26 -0.15
CA MET A 1 -81.55 33.68 0.02
C MET A 1 -80.82 32.60 0.81
N THR A 2 -79.95 31.87 0.12
CA THR A 2 -79.35 30.60 0.54
C THR A 2 -78.05 30.80 1.32
N ALA A 3 -78.00 30.26 2.53
CA ALA A 3 -76.77 30.01 3.27
C ALA A 3 -75.94 28.91 2.58
N ARG A 4 -74.66 29.16 2.32
CA ARG A 4 -73.68 28.14 1.92
C ARG A 4 -72.64 27.98 3.02
N ILE A 5 -72.78 26.88 3.75
CA ILE A 5 -71.78 26.29 4.65
C ILE A 5 -70.62 25.77 3.78
N SER A 6 -69.39 26.23 4.02
CA SER A 6 -68.18 25.70 3.37
C SER A 6 -67.57 24.57 4.23
N PRO A 7 -67.07 23.48 3.63
CA PRO A 7 -66.71 22.27 4.36
C PRO A 7 -65.23 22.27 4.79
N PHE A 8 -64.89 23.07 5.80
CA PHE A 8 -63.59 22.96 6.51
C PHE A 8 -63.75 22.10 7.78
N SER A 9 -64.06 20.80 7.62
CA SER A 9 -64.23 19.92 8.81
C SER A 9 -64.00 18.43 8.57
N LYS A 10 -63.42 18.00 7.44
CA LYS A 10 -63.17 16.55 7.18
C LYS A 10 -61.72 16.16 6.86
N GLY A 11 -60.78 17.10 6.80
CA GLY A 11 -59.36 16.83 6.55
C GLY A 11 -58.49 16.65 7.81
N ALA A 12 -58.98 17.05 8.99
CA ALA A 12 -58.16 17.14 10.21
C ALA A 12 -58.02 15.81 10.97
N LEU A 13 -58.88 14.81 10.71
CA LEU A 13 -58.87 13.52 11.42
C LEU A 13 -58.20 12.36 10.64
N ARG A 14 -57.78 12.57 9.38
CA ARG A 14 -57.03 11.58 8.58
C ARG A 14 -55.51 11.63 8.78
N PHE A 15 -55.03 12.42 9.75
CA PHE A 15 -53.61 12.67 9.99
C PHE A 15 -52.93 11.65 10.93
N TYR A 16 -53.67 10.70 11.48
CA TYR A 16 -53.13 9.63 12.33
C TYR A 16 -53.09 8.31 11.55
N LEU A 17 -51.90 7.71 11.48
CA LEU A 17 -51.53 6.48 10.75
C LEU A 17 -51.31 6.66 9.24
N ARG A 18 -50.33 7.48 8.85
CA ARG A 18 -49.66 7.23 7.55
C ARG A 18 -48.97 5.86 7.63
N PRO A 19 -49.13 4.97 6.63
CA PRO A 19 -48.58 3.62 6.73
C PRO A 19 -47.05 3.67 6.83
N LEU A 20 -46.52 2.95 7.83
CA LEU A 20 -45.09 2.72 8.06
C LEU A 20 -44.47 1.79 7.01
N THR A 21 -45.31 1.19 6.15
CA THR A 21 -44.89 0.26 5.10
C THR A 21 -43.86 0.86 4.16
N ALA A 22 -44.09 2.06 3.61
CA ALA A 22 -43.16 2.68 2.67
C ALA A 22 -41.77 2.98 3.29
N PRO A 23 -41.66 3.60 4.48
CA PRO A 23 -40.38 3.72 5.19
C PRO A 23 -39.68 2.37 5.44
N LEU A 24 -40.42 1.34 5.89
CA LEU A 24 -39.85 0.03 6.17
C LEU A 24 -39.35 -0.68 4.90
N LEU A 25 -40.13 -0.63 3.81
CA LEU A 25 -39.74 -1.18 2.51
C LEU A 25 -38.53 -0.46 1.93
N LEU A 26 -38.43 0.87 2.09
CA LEU A 26 -37.25 1.63 1.69
C LEU A 26 -36.03 1.18 2.49
N GLY A 27 -36.15 1.06 3.81
CA GLY A 27 -35.05 0.59 4.67
C GLY A 27 -34.58 -0.82 4.30
N LEU A 28 -35.51 -1.75 4.10
CA LEU A 28 -35.19 -3.11 3.66
C LEU A 28 -34.53 -3.13 2.28
N PHE A 29 -35.04 -2.33 1.33
CA PHE A 29 -34.45 -2.23 -0.01
C PHE A 29 -33.03 -1.66 0.04
N CYS A 30 -32.80 -0.58 0.81
CA CYS A 30 -31.47 -0.04 1.03
C CYS A 30 -30.53 -1.09 1.63
N PHE A 31 -30.98 -1.81 2.66
CA PHE A 31 -30.18 -2.84 3.33
C PHE A 31 -29.78 -3.96 2.37
N LEU A 32 -30.69 -4.44 1.54
CA LEU A 32 -30.41 -5.46 0.52
C LEU A 32 -29.43 -4.94 -0.54
N VAL A 33 -29.64 -3.72 -1.05
CA VAL A 33 -28.75 -3.13 -2.07
C VAL A 33 -27.34 -2.88 -1.52
N TYR A 34 -27.23 -2.37 -0.29
CA TYR A 34 -25.96 -2.10 0.36
C TYR A 34 -25.15 -3.37 0.60
N ASN A 35 -25.80 -4.52 0.81
CA ASN A 35 -25.16 -5.82 0.96
C ASN A 35 -25.00 -6.61 -0.35
N ALA A 36 -25.52 -6.11 -1.48
CA ALA A 36 -25.51 -6.85 -2.75
C ALA A 36 -24.10 -7.12 -3.30
N ASN A 37 -23.10 -6.34 -2.92
CA ASN A 37 -21.71 -6.58 -3.33
C ASN A 37 -21.03 -7.66 -2.49
N LEU A 38 -21.58 -8.05 -1.33
CA LEU A 38 -20.99 -9.01 -0.39
C LEU A 38 -19.52 -8.69 -0.06
N ARG A 39 -19.23 -7.40 0.15
CA ARG A 39 -17.90 -6.88 0.47
C ARG A 39 -17.96 -5.92 1.65
N GLN A 40 -16.99 -6.03 2.54
CA GLN A 40 -16.63 -4.96 3.47
C GLN A 40 -15.62 -4.05 2.73
N ILE A 41 -15.86 -2.73 2.75
CA ILE A 41 -14.98 -1.75 2.08
C ILE A 41 -14.66 -0.67 3.10
N GLY A 42 -13.57 -0.86 3.83
CA GLY A 42 -13.09 0.03 4.89
C GLY A 42 -11.61 0.34 4.77
N ALA A 43 -11.06 0.87 5.86
CA ALA A 43 -9.64 1.15 6.03
C ALA A 43 -9.27 0.97 7.51
N GLY A 44 -8.01 1.28 7.87
CA GLY A 44 -7.54 1.27 9.26
C GLY A 44 -8.45 2.04 10.23
N ASP A 45 -9.07 3.13 9.77
CA ASP A 45 -10.03 3.96 10.52
C ASP A 45 -11.22 3.16 11.09
N THR A 46 -11.57 2.04 10.47
CA THR A 46 -12.76 1.24 10.80
C THR A 46 -12.44 0.08 11.73
N LEU A 47 -11.17 -0.31 11.87
CA LEU A 47 -10.75 -1.47 12.66
C LEU A 47 -11.13 -1.35 14.15
N PRO A 48 -10.95 -0.19 14.83
CA PRO A 48 -11.43 -0.08 16.20
C PRO A 48 -12.94 -0.25 16.33
N ALA A 49 -13.73 0.32 15.43
CA ALA A 49 -15.19 0.19 15.44
C ALA A 49 -15.67 -1.23 15.10
N ARG A 50 -14.88 -1.99 14.31
CA ARG A 50 -15.10 -3.40 14.00
C ARG A 50 -14.91 -4.29 15.25
N TYR A 51 -13.81 -4.11 15.97
CA TYR A 51 -13.39 -5.05 17.03
C TYR A 51 -13.81 -4.65 18.44
N GLN A 52 -13.92 -3.37 18.77
CA GLN A 52 -14.32 -2.92 20.11
C GLN A 52 -15.65 -3.51 20.60
N PRO A 53 -16.70 -3.69 19.76
CA PRO A 53 -17.90 -4.41 20.17
C PRO A 53 -17.64 -5.81 20.70
N LEU A 54 -16.73 -6.57 20.07
CA LEU A 54 -16.36 -7.92 20.48
C LEU A 54 -15.56 -7.89 21.80
N ILE A 55 -14.55 -7.03 21.87
CA ILE A 55 -13.73 -6.84 23.09
C ILE A 55 -14.60 -6.42 24.28
N LEU A 56 -15.57 -5.54 24.06
CA LEU A 56 -16.49 -5.11 25.11
C LEU A 56 -17.34 -6.25 25.66
N TRP A 57 -17.84 -7.13 24.79
CA TRP A 57 -18.65 -8.28 25.22
C TRP A 57 -17.82 -9.40 25.84
N HIS A 58 -16.61 -9.63 25.34
CA HIS A 58 -15.71 -10.68 25.78
C HIS A 58 -14.99 -10.33 27.10
N ASP A 59 -14.36 -9.15 27.14
CA ASP A 59 -13.45 -8.75 28.22
C ASP A 59 -14.03 -7.66 29.14
N GLY A 60 -15.21 -7.14 28.81
CA GLY A 60 -15.87 -6.09 29.62
C GLY A 60 -15.11 -4.77 29.64
N THR A 61 -14.28 -4.50 28.62
CA THR A 61 -13.38 -3.34 28.59
C THR A 61 -13.41 -2.61 27.24
N LEU A 62 -12.99 -1.34 27.27
CA LEU A 62 -12.76 -0.51 26.09
C LEU A 62 -11.26 -0.37 25.76
N ALA A 63 -10.41 -0.93 26.62
CA ALA A 63 -8.97 -1.00 26.43
C ALA A 63 -8.61 -2.03 25.38
N LEU A 64 -7.62 -1.72 24.54
CA LEU A 64 -7.20 -2.57 23.44
C LEU A 64 -5.97 -3.42 23.78
N ASP A 65 -5.49 -3.41 25.03
CA ASP A 65 -4.18 -3.99 25.38
C ASP A 65 -4.10 -5.50 25.14
N ALA A 66 -5.13 -6.26 25.53
CA ALA A 66 -5.15 -7.72 25.38
C ALA A 66 -5.28 -8.14 23.90
N ASP A 67 -6.05 -7.38 23.13
CA ASP A 67 -6.42 -7.67 21.73
C ASP A 67 -5.69 -6.76 20.73
N ALA A 68 -4.59 -6.14 21.14
CA ALA A 68 -3.89 -5.14 20.34
C ALA A 68 -3.50 -5.69 18.97
N ARG A 69 -3.09 -6.96 18.90
CA ARG A 69 -2.76 -7.66 17.65
C ARG A 69 -3.95 -7.82 16.72
N LEU A 70 -5.13 -8.12 17.26
CA LEU A 70 -6.37 -8.24 16.50
C LEU A 70 -6.75 -6.89 15.88
N VAL A 71 -6.71 -5.82 16.69
CA VAL A 71 -7.05 -4.46 16.22
C VAL A 71 -5.96 -3.87 15.30
N ALA A 72 -4.70 -4.26 15.50
CA ALA A 72 -3.59 -3.89 14.62
C ALA A 72 -3.68 -4.57 13.25
N HIS A 73 -4.34 -5.74 13.16
CA HIS A 73 -4.59 -6.45 11.90
C HIS A 73 -3.32 -6.68 11.06
N GLY A 74 -2.23 -7.10 11.73
CA GLY A 74 -0.93 -7.33 11.11
C GLY A 74 -0.05 -6.09 10.92
N HIS A 75 -0.57 -4.87 11.14
CA HIS A 75 0.20 -3.64 11.01
C HIS A 75 1.13 -3.38 12.20
N SER A 76 2.26 -2.72 11.94
CA SER A 76 3.21 -2.42 13.00
C SER A 76 2.69 -1.34 13.95
N MET A 77 2.79 -1.62 15.24
CA MET A 77 2.53 -0.66 16.33
C MET A 77 3.75 0.20 16.66
N ILE A 78 4.89 -0.05 16.00
CA ILE A 78 6.12 0.72 16.17
C ILE A 78 6.05 1.95 15.27
N ALA A 79 6.02 3.14 15.88
CA ALA A 79 5.99 4.40 15.16
C ALA A 79 7.23 4.54 14.25
N PRO A 80 7.13 5.15 13.04
CA PRO A 80 8.25 5.23 12.10
C PRO A 80 9.52 5.85 12.70
N GLY A 81 9.40 6.91 13.50
CA GLY A 81 10.53 7.55 14.19
C GLY A 81 11.09 6.78 15.39
N ALA A 82 10.40 5.73 15.83
CA ALA A 82 10.84 4.83 16.90
C ALA A 82 11.37 3.48 16.35
N ARG A 83 11.40 3.31 15.03
CA ARG A 83 12.01 2.14 14.39
C ARG A 83 13.52 2.17 14.61
N PRO A 84 14.17 1.01 14.82
CA PRO A 84 15.62 0.97 14.99
C PRO A 84 16.33 1.55 13.77
N ALA A 85 17.39 2.36 13.97
CA ALA A 85 18.11 3.02 12.89
C ALA A 85 18.75 2.03 11.88
N TYR A 86 19.05 0.80 12.30
CA TYR A 86 19.54 -0.26 11.42
C TYR A 86 18.45 -0.87 10.52
N ALA A 87 17.17 -0.61 10.81
CA ALA A 87 16.05 -1.20 10.08
C ALA A 87 15.82 -0.56 8.70
N ASP A 88 16.35 0.65 8.45
CA ASP A 88 16.19 1.38 7.20
C ASP A 88 16.79 0.62 6.01
N GLY A 89 15.91 0.08 5.17
CA GLY A 89 16.27 -0.71 3.98
C GLY A 89 16.68 -2.15 4.26
N GLN A 90 16.65 -2.61 5.51
CA GLN A 90 16.95 -4.00 5.91
C GLN A 90 15.71 -4.77 6.38
N VAL A 91 14.67 -4.06 6.82
CA VAL A 91 13.46 -4.61 7.42
C VAL A 91 12.25 -4.05 6.68
N THR A 92 11.36 -4.93 6.24
CA THR A 92 10.09 -4.53 5.62
C THR A 92 9.01 -4.51 6.68
N TYR A 93 8.44 -3.33 6.95
CA TYR A 93 7.27 -3.20 7.83
C TYR A 93 5.99 -3.30 7.02
N PHE A 94 4.96 -3.90 7.61
CA PHE A 94 3.61 -3.92 7.05
C PHE A 94 2.94 -2.56 7.27
N GLU A 95 2.94 -1.75 6.21
CA GLU A 95 2.45 -0.37 6.23
C GLU A 95 0.97 -0.26 5.84
N PRO A 96 0.26 0.81 6.28
CA PRO A 96 0.73 1.85 7.21
C PRO A 96 0.88 1.35 8.65
N THR A 97 1.64 2.05 9.51
CA THR A 97 1.58 1.81 10.97
C THR A 97 0.17 1.98 11.52
N THR A 98 -0.12 1.41 12.69
CA THR A 98 -1.44 1.44 13.36
C THR A 98 -1.82 2.84 13.88
N TYR A 99 -2.01 3.81 12.98
CA TYR A 99 -2.36 5.19 13.33
C TYR A 99 -3.72 5.29 14.05
N TRP A 100 -4.55 4.26 13.97
CA TRP A 100 -5.84 4.15 14.66
C TRP A 100 -5.75 3.71 16.13
N ILE A 101 -4.56 3.37 16.63
CA ILE A 101 -4.32 3.00 18.04
C ILE A 101 -3.44 4.07 18.70
N VAL A 102 -3.83 4.51 19.89
CA VAL A 102 -3.09 5.50 20.69
C VAL A 102 -2.82 4.98 22.10
N ARG A 103 -1.83 5.58 22.77
CA ARG A 103 -1.54 5.34 24.19
C ARG A 103 -2.20 6.41 25.04
N THR A 104 -2.99 5.98 26.02
CA THR A 104 -3.60 6.86 27.03
C THR A 104 -2.56 7.40 28.02
N ARG A 105 -2.96 8.37 28.87
CA ARG A 105 -2.10 8.90 29.94
C ARG A 105 -1.60 7.81 30.91
N HIS A 106 -2.37 6.75 31.10
CA HIS A 106 -2.01 5.62 31.97
C HIS A 106 -1.29 4.49 31.20
N ASN A 107 -0.74 4.79 30.01
CA ASN A 107 -0.01 3.85 29.14
C ASN A 107 -0.83 2.62 28.68
N ARG A 108 -2.16 2.70 28.74
CA ARG A 108 -3.08 1.71 28.15
C ARG A 108 -3.31 1.99 26.66
N LEU A 109 -3.50 0.97 25.84
CA LEU A 109 -3.89 1.11 24.44
C LEU A 109 -5.38 1.43 24.30
N ALA A 110 -5.70 2.41 23.46
CA ALA A 110 -7.06 2.85 23.16
C ALA A 110 -7.23 3.19 21.69
N SER A 111 -8.49 3.23 21.23
CA SER A 111 -8.84 3.73 19.90
C SER A 111 -8.52 5.22 19.78
N LEU A 112 -7.91 5.62 18.66
CA LEU A 112 -7.83 7.03 18.25
C LEU A 112 -9.23 7.64 18.11
N TYR A 113 -10.17 6.85 17.60
CA TYR A 113 -11.52 7.28 17.25
C TYR A 113 -12.48 7.21 18.44
N PRO A 114 -13.43 8.15 18.55
CA PRO A 114 -14.46 8.16 19.58
C PRO A 114 -15.29 6.88 19.68
N VAL A 115 -15.73 6.60 20.90
CA VAL A 115 -16.36 5.34 21.31
C VAL A 115 -17.86 5.22 20.95
N VAL A 116 -18.46 6.27 20.37
CA VAL A 116 -19.91 6.33 20.12
C VAL A 116 -20.38 5.27 19.12
N THR A 117 -19.72 5.17 17.96
CA THR A 117 -20.06 4.17 16.94
C THR A 117 -19.98 2.73 17.46
N PRO A 118 -18.86 2.27 18.07
CA PRO A 118 -18.75 0.91 18.58
C PRO A 118 -19.78 0.60 19.69
N LEU A 119 -20.07 1.54 20.60
CA LEU A 119 -21.11 1.34 21.61
C LEU A 119 -22.52 1.25 21.01
N LEU A 120 -22.80 2.05 19.98
CA LEU A 120 -24.10 2.04 19.31
C LEU A 120 -24.38 0.71 18.63
N VAL A 121 -23.36 0.09 18.02
CA VAL A 121 -23.50 -1.20 17.31
C VAL A 121 -23.23 -2.42 18.18
N ALA A 122 -22.66 -2.26 19.39
CA ALA A 122 -22.36 -3.37 20.29
C ALA A 122 -23.52 -4.36 20.50
N PRO A 123 -24.79 -3.93 20.68
CA PRO A 123 -25.91 -4.87 20.80
C PRO A 123 -26.10 -5.77 19.57
N LEU A 124 -25.70 -5.32 18.37
CA LEU A 124 -25.80 -6.12 17.14
C LEU A 124 -24.76 -7.25 17.09
N TYR A 125 -23.69 -7.15 17.87
CA TYR A 125 -22.60 -8.13 17.90
C TYR A 125 -22.85 -9.31 18.85
N VAL A 126 -23.91 -9.28 19.66
CA VAL A 126 -24.24 -10.38 20.60
C VAL A 126 -24.32 -11.76 19.90
N PRO A 127 -24.97 -11.92 18.73
CA PRO A 127 -24.99 -13.21 18.04
C PRO A 127 -23.60 -13.69 17.59
N ALA A 128 -22.71 -12.76 17.23
CA ALA A 128 -21.34 -13.05 16.85
C ALA A 128 -20.52 -13.56 18.05
N VAL A 129 -20.69 -12.95 19.21
CA VAL A 129 -20.06 -13.38 20.47
C VAL A 129 -20.50 -14.80 20.83
N ILE A 130 -21.81 -15.07 20.82
CA ILE A 130 -22.35 -16.42 21.09
C ILE A 130 -21.78 -17.46 20.12
N TRP A 131 -21.61 -17.10 18.84
CA TRP A 131 -21.03 -17.99 17.86
C TRP A 131 -19.54 -18.24 18.11
N LEU A 132 -18.76 -17.21 18.46
CA LEU A 132 -17.33 -17.32 18.78
C LEU A 132 -17.10 -18.13 20.06
N ASP A 133 -17.94 -17.98 21.08
CA ASP A 133 -17.87 -18.79 22.31
C ASP A 133 -18.05 -20.30 22.01
N ALA A 134 -18.81 -20.63 20.97
CA ALA A 134 -19.04 -22.02 20.55
C ALA A 134 -17.98 -22.56 19.56
N HIS A 135 -17.31 -21.70 18.78
CA HIS A 135 -16.43 -22.11 17.67
C HIS A 135 -14.96 -21.69 17.84
N GLY A 136 -14.65 -20.94 18.90
CA GLY A 136 -13.32 -20.42 19.20
C GLY A 136 -13.12 -18.96 18.79
N TRP A 137 -12.30 -18.26 19.58
CA TRP A 137 -11.92 -16.86 19.38
C TRP A 137 -10.61 -16.68 18.58
N GLU A 138 -10.13 -17.75 17.96
CA GLU A 138 -8.88 -17.78 17.21
C GLU A 138 -9.06 -17.28 15.76
N GLN A 139 -7.95 -16.96 15.09
CA GLN A 139 -7.95 -16.70 13.65
C GLN A 139 -8.15 -18.02 12.88
N PRO A 140 -8.91 -18.02 11.77
CA PRO A 140 -9.57 -16.88 11.11
C PRO A 140 -10.99 -16.55 11.60
N GLN A 141 -11.53 -17.29 12.58
CA GLN A 141 -12.93 -17.20 13.02
C GLN A 141 -13.31 -15.78 13.47
N VAL A 142 -12.48 -15.20 14.35
CA VAL A 142 -12.74 -13.87 14.92
C VAL A 142 -12.76 -12.76 13.87
N ASP A 143 -11.76 -12.70 12.97
CA ASP A 143 -11.70 -11.69 11.90
C ASP A 143 -12.87 -11.86 10.91
N ARG A 144 -13.17 -13.10 10.52
CA ARG A 144 -14.28 -13.39 9.59
C ARG A 144 -15.62 -12.87 10.13
N VAL A 145 -15.93 -13.16 11.38
CA VAL A 145 -17.18 -12.73 12.00
C VAL A 145 -17.18 -11.22 12.21
N ALA A 146 -16.05 -10.64 12.60
CA ALA A 146 -15.91 -9.20 12.78
C ALA A 146 -16.14 -8.44 11.45
N GLU A 147 -15.54 -8.88 10.34
CA GLU A 147 -15.72 -8.31 8.99
C GLU A 147 -17.19 -8.38 8.54
N LEU A 148 -17.85 -9.54 8.76
CA LEU A 148 -19.27 -9.71 8.46
C LEU A 148 -20.14 -8.77 9.29
N MET A 149 -19.92 -8.74 10.61
CA MET A 149 -20.71 -7.90 11.52
C MET A 149 -20.50 -6.41 11.26
N GLU A 150 -19.30 -6.00 10.88
CA GLU A 150 -19.01 -4.63 10.50
C GLU A 150 -19.86 -4.23 9.29
N LYS A 151 -19.86 -5.05 8.23
CA LYS A 151 -20.65 -4.81 7.03
C LYS A 151 -22.16 -4.74 7.33
N LEU A 152 -22.69 -5.70 8.08
CA LEU A 152 -24.11 -5.76 8.42
C LEU A 152 -24.52 -4.57 9.29
N SER A 153 -23.68 -4.18 10.26
CA SER A 153 -23.97 -3.05 11.14
C SER A 153 -23.91 -1.72 10.38
N ALA A 154 -22.88 -1.50 9.56
CA ALA A 154 -22.74 -0.29 8.74
C ALA A 154 -23.92 -0.11 7.78
N SER A 155 -24.27 -1.17 7.04
CA SER A 155 -25.41 -1.15 6.11
C SER A 155 -26.75 -0.93 6.82
N LEU A 156 -26.94 -1.46 8.03
CA LEU A 156 -28.13 -1.21 8.84
C LEU A 156 -28.21 0.27 9.27
N LEU A 157 -27.12 0.84 9.82
CA LEU A 157 -27.09 2.25 10.24
C LEU A 157 -27.39 3.19 9.06
N ALA A 158 -26.76 2.97 7.91
CA ALA A 158 -27.01 3.73 6.69
C ALA A 158 -28.47 3.60 6.20
N SER A 159 -29.03 2.38 6.25
CA SER A 159 -30.43 2.15 5.87
C SER A 159 -31.40 2.89 6.78
N VAL A 160 -31.15 2.90 8.08
CA VAL A 160 -31.95 3.69 9.04
C VAL A 160 -31.79 5.19 8.78
N ALA A 161 -30.58 5.67 8.46
CA ALA A 161 -30.36 7.07 8.06
C ALA A 161 -31.19 7.44 6.81
N CYS A 162 -31.26 6.57 5.80
CA CYS A 162 -32.11 6.77 4.62
C CYS A 162 -33.59 6.84 4.97
N VAL A 163 -34.05 5.99 5.90
CA VAL A 163 -35.43 6.02 6.40
C VAL A 163 -35.72 7.35 7.10
N LEU A 164 -34.84 7.80 7.99
CA LEU A 164 -34.98 9.09 8.67
C LEU A 164 -35.00 10.25 7.66
N MET A 165 -34.13 10.23 6.65
CA MET A 165 -34.12 11.23 5.59
C MET A 165 -35.41 11.21 4.76
N PHE A 166 -35.94 10.03 4.43
CA PHE A 166 -37.25 9.94 3.79
C PHE A 166 -38.35 10.55 4.67
N LEU A 167 -38.34 10.32 5.98
CA LEU A 167 -39.30 10.92 6.91
C LEU A 167 -39.15 12.45 7.01
N VAL A 168 -37.93 12.98 6.99
CA VAL A 168 -37.66 14.43 6.90
C VAL A 168 -38.27 14.98 5.61
N LEU A 169 -37.94 14.40 4.46
CA LEU A 169 -38.38 14.88 3.15
C LEU A 169 -39.89 14.72 2.92
N ARG A 170 -40.51 13.69 3.50
CA ARG A 170 -41.96 13.45 3.42
C ARG A 170 -42.78 14.55 4.11
N ARG A 171 -42.19 15.34 5.02
CA ARG A 171 -42.85 16.49 5.65
C ARG A 171 -43.05 17.67 4.71
N GLU A 172 -42.29 17.75 3.63
CA GLU A 172 -42.50 18.75 2.58
C GLU A 172 -43.81 18.51 1.80
N GLY A 173 -44.40 17.30 1.91
CA GLY A 173 -45.67 16.98 1.27
C GLY A 173 -45.59 16.89 -0.26
N THR A 174 -44.39 16.71 -0.81
CA THR A 174 -44.17 16.71 -2.27
C THR A 174 -43.89 15.31 -2.82
N ARG A 175 -44.14 15.14 -4.12
CA ARG A 175 -43.80 13.93 -4.88
C ARG A 175 -42.30 13.64 -4.98
N TRP A 176 -41.45 14.62 -4.61
CA TRP A 176 -39.99 14.50 -4.68
C TRP A 176 -39.37 13.87 -3.43
N SER A 177 -40.16 13.58 -2.39
CA SER A 177 -39.67 12.98 -1.16
C SER A 177 -38.96 11.63 -1.36
N LEU A 178 -39.56 10.71 -2.13
CA LEU A 178 -38.95 9.41 -2.44
C LEU A 178 -37.78 9.54 -3.42
N PRO A 179 -37.86 10.24 -4.56
CA PRO A 179 -36.71 10.45 -5.45
C PRO A 179 -35.48 11.07 -4.76
N LEU A 180 -35.68 12.08 -3.90
CA LEU A 180 -34.58 12.70 -3.16
C LEU A 180 -34.01 11.77 -2.08
N ALA A 181 -34.84 10.98 -1.40
CA ALA A 181 -34.38 9.98 -0.45
C ALA A 181 -33.60 8.84 -1.15
N ALA A 182 -34.04 8.42 -2.34
CA ALA A 182 -33.33 7.45 -3.16
C ALA A 182 -32.00 8.01 -3.69
N ALA A 183 -31.96 9.29 -4.11
CA ALA A 183 -30.72 9.94 -4.49
C ALA A 183 -29.76 10.15 -3.32
N PHE A 184 -30.27 10.40 -2.10
CA PHE A 184 -29.46 10.35 -0.88
C PHE A 184 -28.87 8.95 -0.68
N ALA A 185 -29.72 7.91 -0.71
CA ALA A 185 -29.32 6.53 -0.45
C ALA A 185 -28.31 5.97 -1.46
N PHE A 186 -28.53 6.23 -2.75
CA PHE A 186 -27.79 5.57 -3.84
C PHE A 186 -26.93 6.52 -4.67
N GLY A 187 -27.21 7.82 -4.63
CA GLY A 187 -26.48 8.83 -5.41
C GLY A 187 -25.40 9.55 -4.62
N THR A 188 -25.13 9.18 -3.36
CA THR A 188 -24.13 9.84 -2.52
C THR A 188 -23.20 8.83 -1.85
N ASN A 189 -22.19 9.35 -1.15
CA ASN A 189 -21.28 8.56 -0.33
C ASN A 189 -21.99 7.80 0.84
N THR A 190 -23.28 8.02 1.11
CA THR A 190 -24.05 7.13 1.99
C THR A 190 -23.96 5.67 1.52
N TRP A 191 -23.99 5.43 0.19
CA TRP A 191 -23.78 4.08 -0.34
C TRP A 191 -22.32 3.66 -0.12
N MET A 192 -21.35 4.42 -0.64
CA MET A 192 -19.97 3.93 -0.70
C MET A 192 -19.13 3.99 0.57
N ILE A 193 -19.48 4.89 1.49
CA ILE A 193 -18.76 5.06 2.74
C ILE A 193 -19.62 4.48 3.87
N SER A 194 -20.77 5.10 4.13
CA SER A 194 -21.56 4.80 5.33
C SER A 194 -22.10 3.38 5.40
N SER A 195 -22.40 2.76 4.26
CA SER A 195 -23.00 1.41 4.22
C SER A 195 -22.01 0.26 4.00
N GLN A 196 -20.72 0.56 3.81
CA GLN A 196 -19.73 -0.45 3.45
C GLN A 196 -18.85 -0.92 4.61
N ALA A 197 -18.66 -0.08 5.63
CA ALA A 197 -17.80 -0.32 6.77
C ALA A 197 -18.15 0.64 7.91
N LEU A 198 -17.70 0.38 9.14
CA LEU A 198 -18.06 1.17 10.33
C LEU A 198 -17.22 2.44 10.46
N TRP A 199 -17.24 3.26 9.41
CA TRP A 199 -16.72 4.63 9.48
C TRP A 199 -17.60 5.48 10.40
N GLN A 200 -17.01 6.46 11.10
CA GLN A 200 -17.76 7.42 11.92
C GLN A 200 -18.87 8.15 11.14
N HIS A 201 -18.69 8.29 9.83
CA HIS A 201 -19.60 8.96 8.89
C HIS A 201 -21.00 8.36 8.86
N GLY A 202 -21.13 7.03 8.91
CA GLY A 202 -22.46 6.39 8.87
C GLY A 202 -23.28 6.70 10.11
N THR A 203 -22.64 6.65 11.28
CA THR A 203 -23.24 7.08 12.55
C THR A 203 -23.52 8.58 12.55
N ALA A 204 -22.63 9.41 11.99
CA ALA A 204 -22.83 10.85 11.88
C ALA A 204 -24.07 11.17 11.02
N GLU A 205 -24.21 10.55 9.85
CA GLU A 205 -25.40 10.72 8.99
C GLU A 205 -26.69 10.30 9.71
N LEU A 206 -26.68 9.17 10.42
CA LEU A 206 -27.82 8.70 11.21
C LEU A 206 -28.22 9.74 12.27
N LEU A 207 -27.25 10.22 13.06
CA LEU A 207 -27.48 11.18 14.13
C LEU A 207 -27.92 12.55 13.59
N LEU A 208 -27.33 13.02 12.48
CA LEU A 208 -27.70 14.29 11.84
C LEU A 208 -29.07 14.22 11.15
N ALA A 209 -29.43 13.09 10.52
CA ALA A 209 -30.76 12.86 9.99
C ALA A 209 -31.82 12.83 11.12
N LEU A 210 -31.49 12.23 12.26
CA LEU A 210 -32.34 12.25 13.46
C LEU A 210 -32.48 13.66 14.03
N ALA A 211 -31.38 14.39 14.21
CA ALA A 211 -31.37 15.77 14.69
C ALA A 211 -32.23 16.67 13.78
N LEU A 212 -32.09 16.51 12.46
CA LEU A 212 -32.88 17.22 11.48
C LEU A 212 -34.36 16.87 11.58
N LEU A 213 -34.71 15.58 11.71
CA LEU A 213 -36.09 15.14 11.90
C LEU A 213 -36.73 15.72 13.16
N LEU A 214 -35.96 15.85 14.25
CA LEU A 214 -36.41 16.46 15.50
C LEU A 214 -36.56 17.98 15.36
N ALA A 215 -35.59 18.65 14.73
CA ALA A 215 -35.57 20.10 14.56
C ALA A 215 -36.67 20.61 13.62
N VAL A 216 -37.01 19.87 12.56
CA VAL A 216 -38.11 20.22 11.64
C VAL A 216 -39.48 19.75 12.13
N ALA A 217 -39.54 19.07 13.29
CA ALA A 217 -40.81 18.66 13.90
C ALA A 217 -41.40 19.79 14.72
N ARG A 218 -42.70 19.69 15.04
CA ARG A 218 -43.27 20.54 16.10
C ARG A 218 -42.51 20.30 17.40
N ALA A 219 -42.01 21.37 17.99
CA ALA A 219 -41.26 21.33 19.24
C ALA A 219 -42.14 20.82 20.39
N SER A 220 -41.54 20.02 21.26
CA SER A 220 -42.14 19.50 22.50
C SER A 220 -41.00 19.23 23.48
N PRO A 221 -41.20 19.33 24.81
CA PRO A 221 -40.15 19.08 25.80
C PRO A 221 -39.34 17.80 25.54
N ALA A 222 -40.02 16.68 25.28
CA ALA A 222 -39.38 15.39 25.01
C ALA A 222 -38.52 15.40 23.73
N ARG A 223 -39.03 15.96 22.62
CA ARG A 223 -38.26 16.07 21.36
C ARG A 223 -37.07 17.01 21.49
N THR A 224 -37.24 18.12 22.21
CA THR A 224 -36.18 19.09 22.46
C THR A 224 -35.09 18.48 23.35
N ALA A 225 -35.46 17.70 24.37
CA ALA A 225 -34.51 16.95 25.17
C ALA A 225 -33.78 15.89 24.35
N LEU A 226 -34.50 15.10 23.55
CA LEU A 226 -33.87 14.13 22.66
C LEU A 226 -32.93 14.81 21.65
N LEU A 227 -33.28 15.98 21.11
CA LEU A 227 -32.39 16.76 20.26
C LEU A 227 -31.11 17.16 21.01
N GLY A 228 -31.21 17.55 22.28
CA GLY A 228 -30.06 17.84 23.13
C GLY A 228 -29.12 16.63 23.29
N ALA A 229 -29.69 15.46 23.57
CA ALA A 229 -28.94 14.20 23.66
C ALA A 229 -28.25 13.86 22.33
N VAL A 230 -28.98 13.93 21.22
CA VAL A 230 -28.47 13.66 19.87
C VAL A 230 -27.37 14.65 19.48
N CYS A 231 -27.51 15.94 19.78
CA CYS A 231 -26.47 16.93 19.52
C CYS A 231 -25.15 16.64 20.25
N VAL A 232 -25.22 16.16 21.50
CA VAL A 232 -24.02 15.69 22.21
C VAL A 232 -23.43 14.47 21.52
N LEU A 233 -24.25 13.49 21.13
CA LEU A 233 -23.78 12.30 20.42
C LEU A 233 -23.16 12.63 19.06
N VAL A 234 -23.69 13.62 18.33
CA VAL A 234 -23.09 14.12 17.07
C VAL A 234 -21.67 14.62 17.34
N ALA A 235 -21.51 15.53 18.30
CA ALA A 235 -20.19 16.07 18.67
C ALA A 235 -19.24 14.99 19.24
N ALA A 236 -19.78 14.05 20.01
CA ALA A 236 -19.03 12.96 20.61
C ALA A 236 -18.56 11.93 19.56
N ASN A 237 -19.39 11.63 18.56
CA ASN A 237 -19.08 10.66 17.52
C ASN A 237 -18.01 11.20 16.57
N ARG A 238 -18.11 12.49 16.21
CA ARG A 238 -17.16 13.15 15.31
C ARG A 238 -17.00 14.63 15.74
N PRO A 239 -15.89 15.01 16.41
CA PRO A 239 -15.74 16.35 16.98
C PRO A 239 -15.96 17.52 16.01
N PRO A 240 -15.54 17.48 14.73
CA PRO A 240 -15.87 18.53 13.77
C PRO A 240 -17.37 18.80 13.59
N ASP A 241 -18.23 17.79 13.78
CA ASP A 241 -19.68 17.93 13.63
C ASP A 241 -20.32 18.68 14.82
N ALA A 242 -19.54 19.01 15.86
CA ALA A 242 -19.99 19.92 16.92
C ALA A 242 -20.46 21.28 16.36
N LEU A 243 -19.93 21.72 15.20
CA LEU A 243 -20.42 22.91 14.50
C LEU A 243 -21.88 22.74 14.04
N LEU A 244 -22.22 21.56 13.48
CA LEU A 244 -23.56 21.24 13.02
C LEU A 244 -24.52 21.06 14.21
N ALA A 245 -24.07 20.37 15.27
CA ALA A 245 -24.81 20.25 16.52
C ALA A 245 -25.11 21.64 17.13
N GLY A 246 -24.12 22.53 17.11
CA GLY A 246 -24.26 23.93 17.53
C GLY A 246 -25.32 24.68 16.73
N ALA A 247 -25.40 24.49 15.41
CA ALA A 247 -26.44 25.11 14.58
C ALA A 247 -27.85 24.66 14.97
N PHE A 248 -28.06 23.37 15.29
CA PHE A 248 -29.34 22.88 15.80
C PHE A 248 -29.70 23.49 17.16
N VAL A 249 -28.73 23.55 18.09
CA VAL A 249 -28.91 24.14 19.41
C VAL A 249 -29.27 25.63 19.29
N LEU A 250 -28.50 26.39 18.51
CA LEU A 250 -28.73 27.82 18.28
C LEU A 250 -30.12 28.07 17.67
N SER A 251 -30.50 27.31 16.65
CA SER A 251 -31.82 27.45 16.04
C SER A 251 -32.96 27.15 17.02
N ALA A 252 -32.81 26.14 17.87
CA ALA A 252 -33.83 25.76 18.85
C ALA A 252 -33.98 26.80 19.98
N VAL A 253 -32.85 27.33 20.48
CA VAL A 253 -32.84 28.38 21.52
C VAL A 253 -33.36 29.71 20.98
N TRP A 254 -33.01 30.06 19.74
CA TRP A 254 -33.51 31.29 19.09
C TRP A 254 -35.03 31.27 18.91
N GLY A 255 -35.61 30.09 18.65
CA GLY A 255 -37.05 29.93 18.56
C GLY A 255 -37.77 30.04 19.92
N SER A 256 -37.14 29.60 21.01
CA SER A 256 -37.66 29.79 22.37
C SER A 256 -36.57 29.55 23.42
N ARG A 257 -36.36 30.51 24.33
CA ARG A 257 -35.40 30.36 25.44
C ARG A 257 -35.70 29.18 26.37
N ARG A 258 -36.97 28.77 26.49
CA ARG A 258 -37.35 27.58 27.28
C ARG A 258 -36.79 26.28 26.71
N ASN A 259 -36.50 26.23 25.40
CA ASN A 259 -35.88 25.07 24.79
C ASN A 259 -34.47 24.81 25.33
N ALA A 260 -33.76 25.84 25.82
CA ALA A 260 -32.44 25.68 26.41
C ALA A 260 -32.45 24.70 27.60
N LEU A 261 -33.46 24.80 28.48
CA LEU A 261 -33.59 23.91 29.64
C LEU A 261 -33.77 22.45 29.22
N TRP A 262 -34.63 22.19 28.24
CA TRP A 262 -34.88 20.84 27.75
C TRP A 262 -33.66 20.27 26.99
N LEU A 263 -32.99 21.09 26.17
CA LEU A 263 -31.74 20.71 25.51
C LEU A 263 -30.67 20.29 26.54
N LEU A 264 -30.48 21.11 27.58
CA LEU A 264 -29.53 20.81 28.66
C LEU A 264 -29.91 19.54 29.42
N ALA A 265 -31.19 19.36 29.73
CA ALA A 265 -31.68 18.17 30.42
C ALA A 265 -31.38 16.89 29.61
N GLY A 266 -31.60 16.90 28.30
CA GLY A 266 -31.27 15.76 27.44
C GLY A 266 -29.78 15.58 27.17
N ALA A 267 -29.02 16.68 27.13
CA ALA A 267 -27.57 16.66 26.93
C ALA A 267 -26.80 16.14 28.14
N ALA A 268 -27.34 16.26 29.36
CA ALA A 268 -26.63 16.00 30.60
C ALA A 268 -26.01 14.58 30.68
N VAL A 269 -26.79 13.54 30.41
CA VAL A 269 -26.34 12.14 30.52
C VAL A 269 -25.26 11.80 29.48
N PRO A 270 -25.46 11.98 28.15
CA PRO A 270 -24.42 11.66 27.18
C PRO A 270 -23.18 12.55 27.35
N LEU A 271 -23.33 13.79 27.81
CA LEU A 271 -22.18 14.67 28.07
C LEU A 271 -21.37 14.18 29.27
N ALA A 272 -22.04 13.81 30.37
CA ALA A 272 -21.37 13.24 31.53
C ALA A 272 -20.64 11.93 31.19
N ALA A 273 -21.27 11.04 30.42
CA ALA A 273 -20.66 9.80 29.97
C ALA A 273 -19.43 10.04 29.08
N LEU A 274 -19.52 10.97 28.11
CA LEU A 274 -18.41 11.37 27.26
C LEU A 274 -17.24 11.92 28.08
N LEU A 275 -17.52 12.86 28.99
CA LEU A 275 -16.50 13.48 29.83
C LEU A 275 -15.85 12.46 30.76
N TYR A 276 -16.63 11.54 31.33
CA TYR A 276 -16.10 10.44 32.14
C TYR A 276 -15.13 9.58 31.33
N TYR A 277 -15.54 9.10 30.15
CA TYR A 277 -14.66 8.31 29.27
C TYR A 277 -13.39 9.08 28.87
N ASN A 278 -13.55 10.32 28.37
CA ASN A 278 -12.43 11.12 27.88
C ASN A 278 -11.45 11.53 28.99
N LEU A 279 -11.94 11.94 30.17
CA LEU A 279 -11.07 12.40 31.25
C LEU A 279 -10.48 11.24 32.06
N HIS A 280 -11.27 10.20 32.34
CA HIS A 280 -10.84 9.10 33.21
C HIS A 280 -10.04 8.04 32.45
N PHE A 281 -10.53 7.59 31.30
CA PHE A 281 -9.89 6.52 30.53
C PHE A 281 -8.83 7.06 29.56
N ILE A 282 -9.20 8.00 28.69
CA ILE A 282 -8.26 8.57 27.71
C ILE A 282 -7.24 9.50 28.39
N GLY A 283 -7.70 10.33 29.33
CA GLY A 283 -6.88 11.33 30.02
C GLY A 283 -6.87 12.71 29.36
N HIS A 284 -7.77 12.97 28.40
CA HIS A 284 -7.86 14.25 27.69
C HIS A 284 -9.30 14.55 27.24
N TYR A 285 -9.79 15.78 27.46
CA TYR A 285 -11.18 16.17 27.18
C TYR A 285 -11.58 16.03 25.70
N ALA A 286 -10.64 16.23 24.77
CA ALA A 286 -10.85 16.07 23.33
C ALA A 286 -10.73 14.61 22.82
N GLY A 287 -10.59 13.62 23.72
CA GLY A 287 -10.51 12.21 23.36
C GLY A 287 -9.19 11.83 22.67
N GLY A 288 -9.20 10.69 21.97
CA GLY A 288 -8.01 10.08 21.36
C GLY A 288 -7.29 10.97 20.34
N TYR A 289 -8.01 11.85 19.63
CA TYR A 289 -7.41 12.79 18.67
C TYR A 289 -6.39 13.75 19.27
N ALA A 290 -6.48 14.06 20.57
CA ALA A 290 -5.46 14.88 21.23
C ALA A 290 -4.14 14.12 21.47
N LEU A 291 -4.18 12.79 21.48
CA LEU A 291 -3.04 11.92 21.76
C LEU A 291 -2.34 11.44 20.48
N GLY A 292 -3.06 11.30 19.37
CA GLY A 292 -2.52 10.86 18.08
C GLY A 292 -1.67 11.89 17.32
N LYS A 293 -1.23 12.98 17.97
CA LYS A 293 -0.58 14.11 17.31
C LYS A 293 0.95 14.04 17.43
N ALA A 294 1.64 13.92 16.29
CA ALA A 294 3.06 14.25 16.22
C ALA A 294 3.24 15.79 16.35
N PRO A 295 4.21 16.28 17.16
CA PRO A 295 4.40 17.72 17.42
C PRO A 295 4.59 18.59 16.16
N ASP A 296 5.08 18.01 15.07
CA ASP A 296 5.60 18.74 13.91
C ASP A 296 4.66 18.76 12.67
N GLU A 297 3.45 18.20 12.76
CA GLU A 297 2.51 18.24 11.64
C GLU A 297 1.72 19.55 11.57
N VAL A 298 1.84 20.25 10.43
CA VAL A 298 1.08 21.47 10.14
C VAL A 298 -0.40 21.12 9.94
N PHE A 299 -1.19 21.28 11.00
CA PHE A 299 -2.62 20.96 11.04
C PHE A 299 -3.47 21.84 10.10
N PHE A 300 -3.07 23.09 9.89
CA PHE A 300 -3.77 24.05 9.04
C PHE A 300 -2.81 24.64 8.01
N ARG A 301 -2.99 24.27 6.75
CA ARG A 301 -2.35 24.94 5.60
C ARG A 301 -3.22 26.12 5.19
N ARG A 302 -2.64 27.32 5.12
CA ARG A 302 -3.31 28.52 4.57
C ARG A 302 -3.33 28.46 3.04
N ASP A 303 -4.02 27.48 2.50
CA ASP A 303 -4.18 27.28 1.06
C ASP A 303 -5.66 27.13 0.72
N TRP A 304 -6.11 27.86 -0.29
CA TRP A 304 -7.47 27.78 -0.82
C TRP A 304 -7.67 26.57 -1.73
N SER A 305 -6.58 25.92 -2.17
CA SER A 305 -6.65 24.74 -3.03
C SER A 305 -7.49 23.62 -2.44
N GLY A 306 -7.48 23.45 -1.12
CA GLY A 306 -8.30 22.43 -0.46
C GLY A 306 -9.81 22.69 -0.56
N LEU A 307 -10.24 23.94 -0.72
CA LEU A 307 -11.67 24.26 -0.86
C LEU A 307 -12.16 23.73 -2.21
N PHE A 308 -11.40 24.03 -3.28
CA PHE A 308 -11.67 23.47 -4.60
C PHE A 308 -11.45 21.96 -4.61
N GLY A 309 -10.48 21.45 -3.85
CA GLY A 309 -10.22 20.03 -3.68
C GLY A 309 -11.46 19.28 -3.19
N LEU A 310 -12.08 19.76 -2.12
CA LEU A 310 -13.29 19.16 -1.54
C LEU A 310 -14.53 19.28 -2.44
N LEU A 311 -14.62 20.29 -3.30
CA LEU A 311 -15.82 20.55 -4.09
C LEU A 311 -15.75 19.98 -5.52
N VAL A 312 -14.60 20.14 -6.19
CA VAL A 312 -14.48 19.92 -7.65
C VAL A 312 -13.25 19.13 -8.08
N SER A 313 -12.43 18.63 -7.14
CA SER A 313 -11.35 17.71 -7.51
C SER A 313 -11.90 16.50 -8.30
N PRO A 314 -11.22 16.07 -9.38
CA PRO A 314 -11.60 14.87 -10.12
C PRO A 314 -11.67 13.61 -9.25
N THR A 315 -10.86 13.53 -8.19
CA THR A 315 -10.69 12.32 -7.38
C THR A 315 -11.43 12.34 -6.04
N ARG A 316 -11.74 13.53 -5.53
CA ARG A 316 -12.35 13.73 -4.20
C ARG A 316 -13.43 14.81 -4.15
N GLY A 317 -13.82 15.41 -5.27
CA GLY A 317 -14.76 16.54 -5.28
C GLY A 317 -16.22 16.11 -5.05
N LEU A 318 -16.92 16.78 -4.14
CA LEU A 318 -18.35 16.54 -3.87
C LEU A 318 -19.23 16.65 -5.11
N LEU A 319 -19.00 17.65 -5.95
CA LEU A 319 -19.80 17.86 -7.17
C LEU A 319 -19.40 16.91 -8.31
N VAL A 320 -18.28 16.21 -8.17
CA VAL A 320 -17.85 15.17 -9.12
C VAL A 320 -18.52 13.83 -8.76
N PHE A 321 -18.55 13.48 -7.47
CA PHE A 321 -19.13 12.23 -6.98
C PHE A 321 -20.63 12.30 -6.70
N THR A 322 -21.18 13.50 -6.55
CA THR A 322 -22.60 13.77 -6.30
C THR A 322 -23.06 15.03 -7.06
N PRO A 323 -23.00 15.04 -8.40
CA PRO A 323 -23.28 16.22 -9.23
C PRO A 323 -24.65 16.86 -9.01
N PHE A 324 -25.67 16.11 -8.55
CA PHE A 324 -27.00 16.70 -8.32
C PHE A 324 -27.01 17.75 -7.20
N LEU A 325 -26.00 17.77 -6.33
CA LEU A 325 -25.86 18.79 -5.28
C LEU A 325 -25.50 20.19 -5.82
N VAL A 326 -25.17 20.33 -7.11
CA VAL A 326 -25.01 21.65 -7.76
C VAL A 326 -26.30 22.50 -7.67
N PHE A 327 -27.46 21.85 -7.49
CA PHE A 327 -28.76 22.52 -7.36
C PHE A 327 -29.11 22.94 -5.92
N VAL A 328 -28.25 22.65 -4.92
CA VAL A 328 -28.46 23.07 -3.51
C VAL A 328 -28.76 24.57 -3.38
N PRO A 329 -28.06 25.49 -4.06
CA PRO A 329 -28.34 26.93 -3.95
C PRO A 329 -29.79 27.31 -4.29
N ALA A 330 -30.40 26.66 -5.28
CA ALA A 330 -31.80 26.93 -5.66
C ALA A 330 -32.79 26.53 -4.56
N GLY A 331 -32.56 25.39 -3.91
CA GLY A 331 -33.38 24.95 -2.77
C GLY A 331 -33.13 25.79 -1.51
N LEU A 332 -31.86 26.11 -1.24
CA LEU A 332 -31.45 26.94 -0.10
C LEU A 332 -32.08 28.34 -0.16
N MET A 333 -32.09 28.98 -1.33
CA MET A 333 -32.75 30.28 -1.51
C MET A 333 -34.23 30.24 -1.10
N GLN A 334 -34.94 29.15 -1.43
CA GLN A 334 -36.33 28.99 -1.02
C GLN A 334 -36.47 28.76 0.50
N ARG A 335 -35.55 28.01 1.12
CA ARG A 335 -35.52 27.81 2.59
C ARG A 335 -35.29 29.11 3.34
N LEU A 336 -34.39 29.96 2.84
CA LEU A 336 -34.05 31.26 3.45
C LEU A 336 -35.19 32.29 3.31
N ARG A 337 -36.00 32.18 2.24
CA ARG A 337 -37.20 33.02 2.05
C ARG A 337 -38.40 32.57 2.87
N THR A 338 -38.41 31.33 3.35
CA THR A 338 -39.54 30.75 4.09
C THR A 338 -39.37 31.00 5.60
N PRO A 339 -40.23 31.79 6.27
CA PRO A 339 -40.04 32.18 7.67
C PRO A 339 -39.83 31.01 8.65
N GLY A 340 -40.57 29.91 8.46
CA GLY A 340 -40.50 28.74 9.34
C GLY A 340 -39.20 27.93 9.25
N THR A 341 -38.42 28.05 8.17
CA THR A 341 -37.16 27.30 7.97
C THR A 341 -35.93 28.20 7.89
N ARG A 342 -36.11 29.51 7.77
CA ARG A 342 -35.04 30.49 7.56
C ARG A 342 -33.93 30.41 8.61
N GLY A 343 -34.30 30.38 9.90
CA GLY A 343 -33.32 30.35 11.00
C GLY A 343 -32.45 29.11 10.97
N LEU A 344 -33.07 27.93 10.86
CA LEU A 344 -32.37 26.65 10.77
C LEU A 344 -31.50 26.57 9.51
N ALA A 345 -32.03 26.99 8.35
CA ALA A 345 -31.28 26.97 7.10
C ALA A 345 -30.06 27.89 7.13
N ALA A 346 -30.17 29.09 7.72
CA ALA A 346 -29.04 30.01 7.87
C ALA A 346 -27.98 29.44 8.82
N ALA A 347 -28.38 28.92 9.99
CA ALA A 347 -27.47 28.34 10.96
C ALA A 347 -26.71 27.12 10.39
N LEU A 348 -27.43 26.19 9.74
CA LEU A 348 -26.82 25.01 9.12
C LEU A 348 -25.93 25.38 7.93
N SER A 349 -26.27 26.41 7.15
CA SER A 349 -25.40 26.87 6.04
C SER A 349 -24.09 27.43 6.56
N LEU A 350 -24.13 28.23 7.63
CA LEU A 350 -22.94 28.79 8.25
C LEU A 350 -22.07 27.68 8.86
N ALA A 351 -22.67 26.72 9.54
CA ALA A 351 -21.94 25.58 10.12
C ALA A 351 -21.33 24.67 9.04
N ALA A 352 -22.05 24.38 7.97
CA ALA A 352 -21.54 23.61 6.84
C ALA A 352 -20.37 24.34 6.14
N ALA A 353 -20.46 25.66 5.95
CA ALA A 353 -19.38 26.47 5.40
C ALA A 353 -18.15 26.50 6.31
N ALA A 354 -18.35 26.63 7.63
CA ALA A 354 -17.27 26.59 8.60
C ALA A 354 -16.56 25.23 8.61
N GLN A 355 -17.32 24.13 8.57
CA GLN A 355 -16.78 22.78 8.51
C GLN A 355 -16.01 22.52 7.20
N LEU A 356 -16.55 22.98 6.06
CA LEU A 356 -15.88 22.92 4.77
C LEU A 356 -14.54 23.67 4.82
N LEU A 357 -14.51 24.87 5.41
CA LEU A 357 -13.29 25.65 5.57
C LEU A 357 -12.27 24.93 6.45
N ILE A 358 -12.68 24.34 7.58
CA ILE A 358 -11.78 23.57 8.46
C ILE A 358 -11.13 22.42 7.69
N TYR A 359 -11.93 21.59 7.02
CA TYR A 359 -11.39 20.46 6.26
C TYR A 359 -10.53 20.90 5.09
N SER A 360 -10.83 22.06 4.47
CA SER A 360 -10.05 22.59 3.36
C SER A 360 -8.63 22.98 3.76
N GLN A 361 -8.39 23.27 5.04
CA GLN A 361 -7.08 23.60 5.57
C GLN A 361 -6.27 22.33 5.99
N THR A 362 -6.87 21.14 5.96
CA THR A 362 -6.21 19.87 6.30
C THR A 362 -5.81 19.08 5.04
N ASP A 363 -5.34 17.84 5.19
CA ASP A 363 -5.30 16.92 4.04
C ASP A 363 -6.72 16.56 3.58
N TRP A 364 -7.25 17.40 2.69
CA TRP A 364 -8.61 17.30 2.16
C TRP A 364 -8.86 16.03 1.34
N ARG A 365 -7.83 15.26 0.99
CA ARG A 365 -7.99 13.96 0.33
C ARG A 365 -8.62 12.92 1.24
N ALA A 366 -8.58 13.12 2.57
CA ALA A 366 -9.18 12.25 3.57
C ALA A 366 -8.69 10.79 3.53
N GLY A 367 -7.41 10.56 3.21
CA GLY A 367 -6.81 9.23 3.12
C GLY A 367 -7.38 8.36 1.99
N VAL A 368 -7.07 7.06 2.02
CA VAL A 368 -7.57 6.06 1.06
C VAL A 368 -9.07 5.87 1.27
N SER A 369 -9.88 6.29 0.30
CA SER A 369 -11.34 6.21 0.38
C SER A 369 -12.02 6.51 -0.96
N TRP A 370 -13.31 6.20 -1.08
CA TRP A 370 -14.10 6.59 -2.24
C TRP A 370 -14.66 8.03 -2.10
N GLY A 371 -14.22 8.94 -2.98
CA GLY A 371 -14.78 10.29 -3.10
C GLY A 371 -14.55 11.20 -1.87
N PRO A 372 -15.40 12.24 -1.66
CA PRO A 372 -15.24 13.27 -0.62
C PRO A 372 -15.58 12.77 0.81
N ARG A 373 -14.85 11.77 1.33
CA ARG A 373 -15.18 11.10 2.61
C ARG A 373 -15.51 12.07 3.75
N TYR A 374 -14.71 13.13 3.94
CA TYR A 374 -14.95 14.12 5.01
C TYR A 374 -16.30 14.84 4.95
N LEU A 375 -16.89 15.01 3.77
CA LEU A 375 -18.15 15.73 3.57
C LEU A 375 -19.39 14.82 3.60
N THR A 376 -19.23 13.51 3.82
CA THR A 376 -20.33 12.55 3.88
C THR A 376 -21.38 12.97 4.92
N ASP A 377 -20.95 13.50 6.06
CA ASP A 377 -21.82 13.86 7.18
C ASP A 377 -22.71 15.07 6.84
N LEU A 378 -22.34 15.89 5.86
CA LEU A 378 -23.15 17.02 5.40
C LEU A 378 -24.33 16.59 4.52
N LEU A 379 -24.33 15.36 4.00
CA LEU A 379 -25.31 14.90 3.01
C LEU A 379 -26.77 15.00 3.50
N PRO A 380 -27.14 14.63 4.74
CA PRO A 380 -28.50 14.85 5.27
C PRO A 380 -28.95 16.32 5.18
N ILE A 381 -28.06 17.25 5.54
CA ILE A 381 -28.31 18.68 5.55
C ILE A 381 -28.42 19.22 4.12
N LEU A 382 -27.48 18.85 3.25
CA LEU A 382 -27.44 19.30 1.86
C LEU A 382 -28.66 18.82 1.06
N VAL A 383 -29.08 17.57 1.25
CA VAL A 383 -30.29 17.04 0.61
C VAL A 383 -31.56 17.73 1.12
N TRP A 384 -31.62 18.05 2.42
CA TRP A 384 -32.73 18.84 2.95
C TRP A 384 -32.77 20.29 2.43
N MET A 385 -31.61 20.92 2.26
CA MET A 385 -31.48 22.23 1.63
C MET A 385 -31.89 22.18 0.15
N LEU A 386 -31.51 21.12 -0.56
CA LEU A 386 -31.88 20.88 -1.96
C LEU A 386 -33.38 20.65 -2.15
N ALA A 387 -34.08 20.09 -1.16
CA ALA A 387 -35.43 19.55 -1.33
C ALA A 387 -36.48 20.47 -2.01
N PRO A 388 -36.47 21.81 -1.82
CA PRO A 388 -37.37 22.70 -2.54
C PRO A 388 -37.01 22.95 -4.03
N ALA A 389 -35.76 22.68 -4.44
CA ALA A 389 -35.26 23.00 -5.79
C ALA A 389 -36.14 22.42 -6.93
N PRO A 390 -36.57 21.14 -6.91
CA PRO A 390 -37.39 20.59 -7.99
C PRO A 390 -38.74 21.29 -8.18
N LEU A 391 -39.23 22.04 -7.18
CA LEU A 391 -40.50 22.76 -7.26
C LEU A 391 -40.35 24.12 -7.95
N VAL A 392 -39.17 24.73 -7.85
CA VAL A 392 -38.88 26.07 -8.39
C VAL A 392 -38.11 26.03 -9.71
N LEU A 393 -37.45 24.90 -10.02
CA LEU A 393 -36.70 24.73 -11.25
C LEU A 393 -37.60 24.66 -12.50
N ARG A 394 -37.14 25.30 -13.59
CA ARG A 394 -37.75 25.18 -14.93
C ARG A 394 -37.69 23.71 -15.42
N PRO A 395 -38.60 23.28 -16.32
CA PRO A 395 -38.64 21.89 -16.79
C PRO A 395 -37.31 21.33 -17.27
N ARG A 396 -36.54 22.10 -18.08
CA ARG A 396 -35.21 21.68 -18.56
C ARG A 396 -34.21 21.45 -17.41
N ALA A 397 -34.18 22.36 -16.42
CA ALA A 397 -33.29 22.22 -15.27
C ALA A 397 -33.70 21.07 -14.34
N ARG A 398 -35.01 20.73 -14.26
CA ARG A 398 -35.47 19.52 -13.56
C ARG A 398 -34.99 18.25 -14.25
N VAL A 399 -34.98 18.21 -15.59
CA VAL A 399 -34.41 17.09 -16.33
C VAL A 399 -32.93 16.96 -16.02
N LEU A 400 -32.16 18.07 -16.03
CA LEU A 400 -30.74 18.05 -15.64
C LEU A 400 -30.53 17.56 -14.20
N LEU A 401 -31.39 17.94 -13.25
CA LEU A 401 -31.34 17.43 -11.88
C LEU A 401 -31.51 15.90 -11.85
N VAL A 402 -32.51 15.37 -12.56
CA VAL A 402 -32.74 13.91 -12.62
C VAL A 402 -31.59 13.18 -13.29
N LEU A 403 -31.04 13.71 -14.38
CA LEU A 403 -29.86 13.16 -15.05
C LEU A 403 -28.63 13.18 -14.12
N ALA A 404 -28.43 14.26 -13.36
CA ALA A 404 -27.35 14.34 -12.38
C ALA A 404 -27.55 13.35 -11.21
N MET A 405 -28.79 13.12 -10.76
CA MET A 405 -29.10 12.09 -9.77
C MET A 405 -28.74 10.70 -10.32
N ALA A 406 -29.15 10.38 -11.55
CA ALA A 406 -28.83 9.12 -12.19
C ALA A 406 -27.31 8.93 -12.38
N ALA A 407 -26.60 9.97 -12.85
CA ALA A 407 -25.15 9.93 -12.97
C ALA A 407 -24.45 9.69 -11.64
N SER A 408 -24.94 10.32 -10.56
CA SER A 408 -24.38 10.09 -9.21
C SER A 408 -24.60 8.65 -8.76
N VAL A 409 -25.78 8.07 -9.04
CA VAL A 409 -26.04 6.64 -8.76
C VAL A 409 -25.08 5.73 -9.50
N VAL A 410 -24.78 6.02 -10.77
CA VAL A 410 -23.78 5.26 -11.55
C VAL A 410 -22.40 5.36 -10.91
N VAL A 411 -21.95 6.55 -10.50
CA VAL A 411 -20.66 6.73 -9.82
C VAL A 411 -20.60 5.89 -8.54
N GLN A 412 -21.61 5.96 -7.68
CA GLN A 412 -21.62 5.19 -6.42
C GLN A 412 -21.73 3.68 -6.67
N PHE A 413 -22.47 3.26 -7.70
CA PHE A 413 -22.54 1.86 -8.12
C PHE A 413 -21.17 1.34 -8.57
N ILE A 414 -20.43 2.11 -9.38
CA ILE A 414 -19.06 1.74 -9.78
C ILE A 414 -18.19 1.56 -8.53
N GLY A 415 -18.26 2.50 -7.59
CA GLY A 415 -17.58 2.36 -6.32
C GLY A 415 -17.91 1.03 -5.64
N ALA A 416 -19.20 0.69 -5.53
CA ALA A 416 -19.66 -0.43 -4.69
C ALA A 416 -19.19 -1.78 -5.22
N PHE A 417 -18.96 -1.87 -6.53
CA PHE A 417 -18.69 -3.12 -7.21
C PHE A 417 -17.27 -3.22 -7.82
N TRP A 418 -16.59 -2.10 -8.11
CA TRP A 418 -15.27 -2.07 -8.74
C TRP A 418 -14.15 -1.50 -7.87
N TYR A 419 -14.44 -0.73 -6.82
CA TYR A 419 -13.38 -0.06 -6.07
C TYR A 419 -12.42 -1.04 -5.39
N THR A 420 -11.12 -0.97 -5.71
CA THR A 420 -10.04 -1.80 -5.16
C THR A 420 -8.90 -1.00 -4.54
N THR A 421 -9.05 0.33 -4.42
CA THR A 421 -8.00 1.28 -4.00
C THR A 421 -6.87 1.49 -5.03
N ALA A 422 -6.95 0.88 -6.21
CA ALA A 422 -5.97 1.07 -7.29
C ALA A 422 -5.89 2.55 -7.74
N SER A 423 -7.02 3.25 -7.73
CA SER A 423 -7.05 4.70 -7.96
C SER A 423 -6.32 5.48 -6.87
N ASP A 424 -6.36 5.04 -5.60
CA ASP A 424 -5.63 5.68 -4.51
C ASP A 424 -4.11 5.51 -4.65
N GLU A 425 -3.64 4.34 -5.07
CA GLU A 425 -2.22 4.11 -5.37
C GLU A 425 -1.68 5.17 -6.33
N LEU A 426 -2.42 5.47 -7.41
CA LEU A 426 -2.05 6.52 -8.37
C LEU A 426 -2.11 7.94 -7.76
N ILE A 427 -3.08 8.20 -6.89
CA ILE A 427 -3.21 9.49 -6.19
C ILE A 427 -2.02 9.75 -5.27
N TYR A 428 -1.43 8.71 -4.68
CA TYR A 428 -0.34 8.79 -3.70
C TYR A 428 1.06 8.42 -4.23
N ALA A 429 1.19 7.83 -5.44
CA ALA A 429 2.41 7.21 -5.98
C ALA A 429 3.70 8.07 -5.96
N LYS A 430 3.62 9.38 -6.18
CA LYS A 430 4.82 10.24 -6.35
C LYS A 430 5.35 10.82 -5.04
N ASN A 431 4.44 11.35 -4.23
CA ASN A 431 4.73 12.00 -2.97
C ASN A 431 3.42 12.01 -2.17
N SER A 432 3.37 11.18 -1.12
CA SER A 432 2.19 11.05 -0.26
C SER A 432 1.76 12.39 0.36
N ALA A 433 2.68 13.34 0.58
CA ALA A 433 2.39 14.69 1.08
C ALA A 433 1.89 15.67 0.00
N SER A 434 2.07 15.35 -1.29
CA SER A 434 1.64 16.19 -2.41
C SER A 434 0.20 15.90 -2.82
N MET A 435 -0.62 16.94 -2.92
CA MET A 435 -2.02 16.83 -3.35
C MET A 435 -2.19 16.84 -4.87
N ARG A 436 -1.10 16.90 -5.66
CA ARG A 436 -1.18 17.00 -7.14
C ARG A 436 -1.83 15.77 -7.79
N GLY A 437 -1.56 14.57 -7.28
CA GLY A 437 -2.16 13.34 -7.80
C GLY A 437 -3.69 13.33 -7.71
N ALA A 438 -4.27 14.06 -6.75
CA ALA A 438 -5.72 14.20 -6.61
C ALA A 438 -6.35 15.16 -7.65
N TRP A 439 -5.53 15.95 -8.35
CA TRP A 439 -5.98 16.85 -9.42
C TRP A 439 -5.79 16.26 -10.82
N ASP A 440 -5.09 15.15 -10.94
CA ASP A 440 -4.89 14.46 -12.21
C ASP A 440 -6.18 13.77 -12.66
N ILE A 441 -6.64 14.09 -13.86
CA ILE A 441 -7.87 13.54 -14.42
C ILE A 441 -7.72 12.05 -14.78
N HIS A 442 -6.49 11.58 -15.01
CA HIS A 442 -6.24 10.16 -15.26
C HIS A 442 -6.40 9.29 -14.00
N ASN A 443 -6.42 9.92 -12.82
CA ASN A 443 -6.58 9.26 -11.53
C ASN A 443 -8.05 9.22 -11.04
N VAL A 444 -9.02 9.62 -11.88
CA VAL A 444 -10.44 9.64 -11.52
C VAL A 444 -10.92 8.23 -11.12
N PRO A 445 -11.35 8.00 -9.86
CA PRO A 445 -11.60 6.66 -9.35
C PRO A 445 -12.60 5.83 -10.16
N PHE A 446 -13.75 6.42 -10.54
CA PHE A 446 -14.75 5.68 -11.31
C PHE A 446 -14.38 5.44 -12.78
N LEU A 447 -13.26 5.98 -13.27
CA LEU A 447 -12.69 5.62 -14.57
C LEU A 447 -11.55 4.61 -14.41
N THR A 448 -10.64 4.87 -13.47
CA THR A 448 -9.49 4.00 -13.19
C THR A 448 -9.94 2.61 -12.73
N GLU A 449 -10.88 2.53 -11.78
CA GLU A 449 -11.34 1.26 -11.22
C GLU A 449 -12.10 0.41 -12.24
N LEU A 450 -12.79 1.03 -13.21
CA LEU A 450 -13.48 0.33 -14.29
C LEU A 450 -12.53 -0.37 -15.28
N SER A 451 -11.26 0.03 -15.32
CA SER A 451 -10.26 -0.67 -16.14
C SER A 451 -9.88 -2.03 -15.54
N ASN A 452 -10.23 -2.29 -14.27
CA ASN A 452 -10.01 -3.56 -13.60
C ASN A 452 -11.23 -4.50 -13.73
N PRO A 453 -11.02 -5.82 -13.63
CA PRO A 453 -12.12 -6.78 -13.59
C PRO A 453 -13.08 -6.53 -12.41
N PHE A 454 -14.35 -6.93 -12.60
CA PHE A 454 -15.35 -6.90 -11.54
C PHE A 454 -14.88 -7.64 -10.27
N VAL A 455 -15.07 -7.02 -9.11
CA VAL A 455 -14.63 -7.59 -7.84
C VAL A 455 -15.73 -8.50 -7.28
N ARG A 456 -15.41 -9.81 -7.16
CA ARG A 456 -16.32 -10.79 -6.55
C ARG A 456 -16.54 -10.51 -5.07
N GLY A 457 -17.70 -10.94 -4.55
CA GLY A 457 -18.06 -10.85 -3.14
C GLY A 457 -17.07 -11.56 -2.23
N ARG A 458 -16.28 -10.79 -1.48
CA ARG A 458 -15.18 -11.31 -0.64
C ARG A 458 -15.64 -11.84 0.73
N LEU A 459 -16.82 -11.46 1.21
CA LEU A 459 -17.38 -11.99 2.47
C LEU A 459 -17.73 -13.49 2.38
N GLN A 460 -17.92 -14.01 1.17
CA GLN A 460 -18.14 -15.44 0.94
C GLN A 460 -16.84 -16.22 0.68
N CYS A 461 -15.72 -15.52 0.55
CA CYS A 461 -14.43 -16.14 0.30
C CYS A 461 -13.81 -16.57 1.63
N ASP A 462 -13.62 -17.88 1.82
CA ASP A 462 -12.91 -18.38 3.00
C ASP A 462 -11.41 -18.34 2.76
N ALA A 463 -10.65 -17.89 3.77
CA ALA A 463 -9.20 -17.84 3.75
C ALA A 463 -8.67 -18.65 4.94
N VAL A 464 -7.81 -19.62 4.67
CA VAL A 464 -7.28 -20.55 5.67
C VAL A 464 -5.81 -20.85 5.36
N ALA A 465 -5.01 -21.06 6.40
CA ALA A 465 -3.64 -21.53 6.26
C ALA A 465 -3.24 -22.48 7.39
N SER A 466 -2.34 -23.40 7.07
CA SER A 466 -1.59 -24.17 8.05
C SER A 466 -0.15 -23.68 8.12
N LEU A 467 0.48 -23.98 9.26
CA LEU A 467 1.92 -23.94 9.43
C LEU A 467 2.33 -25.35 9.85
N ASP A 468 3.08 -26.03 8.99
CA ASP A 468 3.49 -27.42 9.18
C ASP A 468 4.90 -27.48 9.80
N ARG A 469 5.78 -26.51 9.48
CA ARG A 469 7.17 -26.47 9.95
C ARG A 469 7.65 -25.06 10.27
N VAL A 470 8.40 -24.94 11.35
CA VAL A 470 9.19 -23.75 11.71
C VAL A 470 10.64 -24.16 11.94
N GLY A 471 11.53 -23.78 11.02
CA GLY A 471 12.94 -24.16 11.07
C GLY A 471 13.12 -25.68 11.05
N ARG A 472 13.65 -26.23 12.14
CA ARG A 472 13.86 -27.68 12.31
C ARG A 472 12.67 -28.39 12.96
N THR A 473 11.74 -27.64 13.54
CA THR A 473 10.59 -28.17 14.27
C THR A 473 9.43 -28.40 13.31
N VAL A 474 8.93 -29.64 13.25
CA VAL A 474 7.67 -29.98 12.59
C VAL A 474 6.57 -29.88 13.63
N LEU A 475 5.59 -29.01 13.39
CA LEU A 475 4.52 -28.74 14.34
C LEU A 475 3.53 -29.90 14.34
N GLN A 476 3.44 -30.64 15.45
CA GLN A 476 2.49 -31.75 15.62
C GLN A 476 1.31 -31.43 16.56
N GLY A 477 1.28 -30.26 17.21
CA GLY A 477 0.19 -29.85 18.09
C GLY A 477 0.25 -28.39 18.56
N ALA A 478 -0.86 -27.90 19.13
CA ALA A 478 -1.01 -26.54 19.66
C ALA A 478 -0.38 -26.44 21.06
N GLY A 479 0.90 -26.04 21.14
CA GLY A 479 1.57 -25.81 22.43
C GLY A 479 3.09 -25.74 22.36
N GLU A 480 3.68 -26.27 21.29
CA GLU A 480 5.12 -26.16 21.07
C GLU A 480 5.46 -24.75 20.59
N VAL A 481 6.43 -24.10 21.25
CA VAL A 481 6.96 -22.79 20.87
C VAL A 481 8.27 -23.02 20.11
N PRO A 482 8.25 -23.15 18.78
CA PRO A 482 9.45 -23.43 18.00
C PRO A 482 10.40 -22.22 18.03
N GLN A 483 11.69 -22.52 17.94
CA GLN A 483 12.73 -21.52 17.75
C GLN A 483 12.70 -21.03 16.30
N LEU A 484 12.64 -19.71 16.12
CA LEU A 484 12.70 -19.04 14.84
C LEU A 484 13.98 -18.21 14.75
N GLU A 485 14.83 -18.55 13.80
CA GLU A 485 16.09 -17.87 13.53
C GLU A 485 16.08 -17.30 12.10
N THR A 486 16.89 -16.27 11.84
CA THR A 486 17.09 -15.79 10.46
C THR A 486 17.66 -16.92 9.60
N GLY A 487 17.06 -17.13 8.43
CA GLY A 487 17.37 -18.26 7.55
C GLY A 487 16.54 -19.53 7.80
N ALA A 488 15.73 -19.56 8.86
CA ALA A 488 14.84 -20.68 9.15
C ALA A 488 13.76 -20.83 8.06
N VAL A 489 13.48 -22.07 7.67
CA VAL A 489 12.45 -22.37 6.69
C VAL A 489 11.09 -22.46 7.37
N LEU A 490 10.11 -21.73 6.88
CA LEU A 490 8.69 -21.86 7.22
C LEU A 490 7.98 -22.60 6.08
N GLU A 491 7.16 -23.58 6.42
CA GLU A 491 6.39 -24.36 5.44
C GLU A 491 4.97 -24.61 5.92
N GLY A 492 4.04 -24.67 4.98
CA GLY A 492 2.65 -25.00 5.26
C GLY A 492 1.82 -25.09 3.99
N TRP A 493 0.51 -24.96 4.13
CA TRP A 493 -0.39 -24.73 3.01
C TRP A 493 -1.33 -23.56 3.28
N ALA A 494 -1.87 -22.95 2.23
CA ALA A 494 -2.83 -21.86 2.33
C ALA A 494 -3.79 -21.88 1.14
N LEU A 495 -5.04 -21.51 1.40
CA LEU A 495 -6.10 -21.40 0.40
C LEU A 495 -6.91 -20.14 0.66
N ALA A 496 -7.31 -19.47 -0.42
CA ALA A 496 -8.27 -18.38 -0.41
C ALA A 496 -9.34 -18.65 -1.48
N CYS A 497 -10.61 -18.59 -1.07
CA CYS A 497 -11.77 -18.90 -1.91
C CYS A 497 -11.68 -20.31 -2.55
N LYS A 498 -11.16 -21.31 -1.82
CA LYS A 498 -10.85 -22.67 -2.31
C LYS A 498 -9.85 -22.72 -3.48
N ASN A 499 -9.06 -21.67 -3.66
CA ASN A 499 -8.05 -21.54 -4.70
C ASN A 499 -6.72 -21.05 -4.10
N ARG A 500 -5.67 -20.98 -4.92
CA ARG A 500 -4.38 -20.42 -4.50
C ARG A 500 -4.53 -18.93 -4.17
N PRO A 501 -4.03 -18.45 -3.01
CA PRO A 501 -3.92 -17.02 -2.77
C PRO A 501 -2.88 -16.38 -3.70
N SER A 502 -2.92 -15.07 -3.87
CA SER A 502 -1.93 -14.36 -4.69
C SER A 502 -0.58 -14.22 -4.00
N GLU A 503 -0.60 -14.14 -2.66
CA GLU A 503 0.57 -13.96 -1.82
C GLU A 503 0.27 -14.49 -0.42
N LEU A 504 1.29 -15.08 0.21
CA LEU A 504 1.32 -15.36 1.64
C LEU A 504 2.42 -14.52 2.31
N LEU A 505 2.09 -13.95 3.46
CA LEU A 505 2.93 -13.09 4.29
C LEU A 505 3.06 -13.74 5.67
N ALA A 506 4.29 -13.78 6.17
CA ALA A 506 4.64 -14.15 7.52
C ALA A 506 5.05 -12.87 8.28
N LEU A 507 4.32 -12.52 9.33
CA LEU A 507 4.47 -11.26 10.06
C LEU A 507 4.82 -11.51 11.53
N ILE A 508 5.75 -10.73 12.09
CA ILE A 508 5.99 -10.65 13.54
C ILE A 508 6.04 -9.18 13.93
N ASP A 509 5.17 -8.75 14.86
CA ASP A 509 5.08 -7.35 15.33
C ASP A 509 4.95 -6.30 14.20
N GLY A 510 4.33 -6.73 13.10
CA GLY A 510 4.17 -5.95 11.87
C GLY A 510 5.43 -5.84 11.02
N VAL A 511 6.48 -6.62 11.29
CA VAL A 511 7.61 -6.87 10.39
C VAL A 511 7.28 -8.04 9.48
N VAL A 512 7.44 -7.87 8.18
CA VAL A 512 7.35 -8.95 7.18
C VAL A 512 8.62 -9.79 7.28
N VAL A 513 8.54 -10.90 8.01
CA VAL A 513 9.66 -11.84 8.18
C VAL A 513 9.76 -12.81 7.00
N GLY A 514 8.74 -12.93 6.16
CA GLY A 514 8.82 -13.66 4.91
C GLY A 514 7.58 -13.45 4.04
N SER A 515 7.73 -13.56 2.73
CA SER A 515 6.60 -13.62 1.81
C SER A 515 6.84 -14.58 0.65
N THR A 516 5.78 -15.07 0.04
CA THR A 516 5.87 -15.89 -1.18
C THR A 516 4.62 -15.75 -2.04
N THR A 517 4.82 -15.75 -3.35
CA THR A 517 3.77 -15.89 -4.38
C THR A 517 3.85 -17.25 -5.09
N ASP A 518 4.84 -18.07 -4.73
CA ASP A 518 5.12 -19.37 -5.31
C ASP A 518 4.45 -20.47 -4.47
N PHE A 519 3.40 -21.09 -5.04
CA PHE A 519 2.63 -22.16 -4.42
C PHE A 519 2.86 -23.50 -5.12
N LEU A 520 2.98 -24.56 -4.33
CA LEU A 520 3.29 -25.93 -4.72
C LEU A 520 2.06 -26.84 -4.58
N PRO A 521 1.90 -27.88 -5.42
CA PRO A 521 0.85 -28.88 -5.25
C PRO A 521 0.99 -29.64 -3.92
N ARG A 522 -0.15 -29.89 -3.24
CA ARG A 522 -0.24 -30.68 -1.99
C ARG A 522 -1.39 -31.69 -2.10
N THR A 523 -1.09 -32.92 -2.48
CA THR A 523 -2.11 -33.96 -2.73
C THR A 523 -2.89 -34.35 -1.48
N ASP A 524 -2.24 -34.31 -0.32
CA ASP A 524 -2.82 -34.50 1.01
C ASP A 524 -3.90 -33.44 1.31
N VAL A 525 -3.60 -32.17 1.03
CA VAL A 525 -4.54 -31.06 1.22
C VAL A 525 -5.67 -31.11 0.21
N ASN A 526 -5.35 -31.41 -1.05
CA ASN A 526 -6.31 -31.50 -2.16
C ASN A 526 -7.40 -32.55 -1.87
N ALA A 527 -7.03 -33.70 -1.29
CA ALA A 527 -7.97 -34.76 -0.93
C ALA A 527 -8.99 -34.32 0.15
N VAL A 528 -8.56 -33.52 1.12
CA VAL A 528 -9.40 -33.07 2.25
C VAL A 528 -10.23 -31.83 1.91
N THR A 529 -9.63 -30.88 1.17
CA THR A 529 -10.25 -29.59 0.86
C THR A 529 -11.03 -29.58 -0.45
N HIS A 530 -11.00 -30.69 -1.19
CA HIS A 530 -11.65 -30.87 -2.48
C HIS A 530 -11.28 -29.77 -3.49
N THR A 531 -9.97 -29.47 -3.60
CA THR A 531 -9.41 -28.53 -4.58
C THR A 531 -8.22 -29.15 -5.30
N GLU A 532 -7.95 -28.71 -6.52
CA GLU A 532 -6.74 -29.07 -7.28
C GLU A 532 -5.71 -27.93 -7.31
N ALA A 533 -6.04 -26.78 -6.70
CA ALA A 533 -5.18 -25.61 -6.71
C ALA A 533 -3.88 -25.86 -5.91
N PRO A 534 -2.71 -25.38 -6.40
CA PRO A 534 -1.49 -25.37 -5.62
C PRO A 534 -1.71 -24.59 -4.31
N SER A 535 -1.46 -25.23 -3.18
CA SER A 535 -1.75 -24.69 -1.85
C SER A 535 -0.54 -24.70 -0.92
N GLY A 536 0.45 -25.56 -1.18
CA GLY A 536 1.67 -25.63 -0.39
C GLY A 536 2.53 -24.38 -0.59
N TRP A 537 3.21 -23.94 0.45
CA TRP A 537 4.10 -22.80 0.37
C TRP A 537 5.34 -23.05 1.24
N ARG A 538 6.43 -22.38 0.87
CA ARG A 538 7.70 -22.42 1.60
C ARG A 538 8.35 -21.05 1.52
N VAL A 539 8.80 -20.52 2.65
CA VAL A 539 9.49 -19.24 2.73
C VAL A 539 10.64 -19.30 3.73
N VAL A 540 11.70 -18.54 3.47
CA VAL A 540 12.83 -18.38 4.41
C VAL A 540 12.57 -17.16 5.26
N ALA A 541 12.55 -17.33 6.58
CA ALA A 541 12.30 -16.26 7.52
C ALA A 541 13.53 -15.36 7.70
N ASN A 542 13.32 -14.05 7.69
CA ASN A 542 14.27 -13.02 8.06
C ASN A 542 13.77 -12.33 9.33
N THR A 543 14.41 -12.60 10.47
CA THR A 543 14.02 -12.03 11.77
C THR A 543 14.77 -10.73 12.11
N LEU A 544 15.51 -10.14 11.16
CA LEU A 544 16.14 -8.84 11.35
C LEU A 544 15.08 -7.79 11.73
N GLY A 545 15.36 -7.01 12.79
CA GLY A 545 14.43 -6.00 13.31
C GLY A 545 13.40 -6.52 14.31
N VAL A 546 13.34 -7.83 14.54
CA VAL A 546 12.49 -8.45 15.58
C VAL A 546 13.33 -8.63 16.85
N SER A 547 12.79 -8.26 18.01
CA SER A 547 13.48 -8.46 19.28
C SER A 547 13.65 -9.95 19.61
N THR A 548 14.62 -10.28 20.46
CA THR A 548 14.75 -11.63 21.02
C THR A 548 13.64 -11.88 22.04
N GLY A 549 13.07 -13.08 22.04
CA GLY A 549 12.07 -13.49 23.02
C GLY A 549 10.91 -14.26 22.40
N GLU A 550 9.84 -14.43 23.16
CA GLU A 550 8.61 -15.01 22.62
C GLU A 550 7.80 -13.96 21.86
N HIS A 551 7.41 -14.34 20.65
CA HIS A 551 6.63 -13.53 19.71
C HIS A 551 5.46 -14.32 19.15
N VAL A 552 4.56 -13.62 18.45
CA VAL A 552 3.47 -14.25 17.69
C VAL A 552 3.74 -14.06 16.20
N LEU A 553 3.92 -15.18 15.50
CA LEU A 553 3.98 -15.27 14.06
C LEU A 553 2.54 -15.27 13.51
N GLN A 554 2.17 -14.21 12.79
CA GLN A 554 0.91 -14.12 12.07
C GLN A 554 1.12 -14.54 10.61
N LEU A 555 0.34 -15.51 10.15
CA LEU A 555 0.23 -15.82 8.72
C LEU A 555 -0.92 -15.02 8.13
N ALA A 556 -0.61 -14.26 7.10
CA ALA A 556 -1.57 -13.44 6.39
C ALA A 556 -1.60 -13.83 4.91
N VAL A 557 -2.78 -13.86 4.31
CA VAL A 557 -2.95 -14.20 2.89
C VAL A 557 -3.62 -13.07 2.14
N ARG A 558 -3.10 -12.82 0.94
CA ARG A 558 -3.70 -11.91 -0.02
C ARG A 558 -4.58 -12.70 -0.99
N ILE A 559 -5.86 -12.35 -1.06
CA ILE A 559 -6.85 -13.11 -1.84
C ILE A 559 -6.67 -12.92 -3.36
N GLY A 560 -6.18 -11.76 -3.80
CA GLY A 560 -5.89 -11.45 -5.21
C GLY A 560 -4.78 -10.40 -5.31
N THR A 561 -4.21 -10.21 -6.50
CA THR A 561 -3.01 -9.36 -6.71
C THR A 561 -3.10 -7.94 -6.13
N ARG A 562 -4.31 -7.37 -6.05
CA ARG A 562 -4.62 -6.09 -5.37
C ARG A 562 -5.76 -6.24 -4.36
N GLY A 563 -5.81 -7.40 -3.71
CA GLY A 563 -6.86 -7.80 -2.79
C GLY A 563 -6.54 -7.51 -1.33
N ASP A 564 -7.58 -7.60 -0.50
CA ASP A 564 -7.48 -7.46 0.95
C ASP A 564 -6.60 -8.57 1.50
N ILE A 565 -5.88 -8.23 2.57
CA ILE A 565 -5.08 -9.16 3.34
C ILE A 565 -5.89 -9.60 4.55
N ARG A 566 -5.90 -10.91 4.80
CA ARG A 566 -6.51 -11.50 6.00
C ARG A 566 -5.47 -12.23 6.81
N VAL A 567 -5.45 -11.95 8.11
CA VAL A 567 -4.67 -12.75 9.07
C VAL A 567 -5.45 -14.04 9.30
N VAL A 568 -4.85 -15.17 8.93
CA VAL A 568 -5.54 -16.47 8.90
C VAL A 568 -5.06 -17.44 9.97
N ARG A 569 -3.89 -17.19 10.57
CA ARG A 569 -3.35 -18.03 11.64
C ARG A 569 -2.39 -17.23 12.50
N GLU A 570 -2.36 -17.54 13.78
CA GLU A 570 -1.35 -17.07 14.72
C GLU A 570 -0.61 -18.28 15.32
N GLN A 571 0.70 -18.16 15.51
CA GLN A 571 1.55 -19.19 16.12
C GLN A 571 2.55 -18.52 17.07
N ARG A 572 2.65 -19.00 18.31
CA ARG A 572 3.73 -18.57 19.22
C ARG A 572 5.07 -19.13 18.73
N VAL A 573 6.08 -18.28 18.68
CA VAL A 573 7.46 -18.63 18.28
C VAL A 573 8.44 -17.95 19.23
N ALA A 574 9.59 -18.57 19.47
CA ALA A 574 10.69 -17.94 20.20
C ALA A 574 11.72 -17.45 19.19
N VAL A 575 11.87 -16.13 19.06
CA VAL A 575 12.87 -15.51 18.18
C VAL A 575 14.20 -15.47 18.93
N ASN A 576 15.20 -16.16 18.39
CA ASN A 576 16.58 -16.01 18.84
C ASN A 576 17.26 -15.06 17.86
N ALA A 577 17.47 -13.80 18.27
CA ALA A 577 18.25 -12.90 17.44
C ALA A 577 19.69 -13.41 17.47
N GLN A 578 20.10 -14.10 16.41
CA GLN A 578 21.53 -14.16 16.14
C GLN A 578 21.97 -12.72 15.89
N GLU A 579 22.67 -12.12 16.87
CA GLU A 579 23.93 -11.46 16.53
C GLU A 579 24.61 -12.45 15.59
N THR A 580 24.72 -12.09 14.31
CA THR A 580 25.34 -12.88 13.24
C THR A 580 26.23 -13.94 13.83
N ALA A 581 25.74 -15.19 13.90
CA ALA A 581 26.50 -16.26 14.50
C ALA A 581 27.69 -16.49 13.58
N ALA A 582 28.77 -15.77 13.87
CA ALA A 582 30.10 -16.22 13.57
C ALA A 582 30.20 -17.59 14.25
N LEU A 583 30.01 -18.65 13.45
CA LEU A 583 30.72 -19.88 13.70
C LEU A 583 32.14 -19.46 14.10
N PRO A 584 32.70 -19.94 15.22
CA PRO A 584 34.10 -19.70 15.53
C PRO A 584 34.95 -20.51 14.55
N GLN A 585 34.94 -20.12 13.27
CA GLN A 585 36.10 -20.27 12.42
C GLN A 585 37.08 -19.23 12.93
N GLN A 586 38.29 -19.69 13.26
CA GLN A 586 39.42 -18.83 13.62
C GLN A 586 39.38 -17.58 12.74
N ALA A 587 39.31 -16.40 13.35
CA ALA A 587 39.33 -15.16 12.61
C ALA A 587 40.55 -15.21 11.69
N ALA A 588 40.31 -15.29 10.37
CA ALA A 588 41.37 -15.31 9.38
C ALA A 588 42.27 -14.10 9.67
N SER A 589 43.56 -14.35 9.83
CA SER A 589 44.50 -13.27 10.11
C SER A 589 44.50 -12.29 8.95
N ALA A 590 44.95 -11.05 9.17
CA ALA A 590 45.10 -10.08 8.08
C ALA A 590 45.97 -10.63 6.94
N ALA A 591 46.96 -11.47 7.26
CA ALA A 591 47.80 -12.15 6.27
C ALA A 591 47.03 -13.21 5.46
N ASP A 592 46.13 -13.97 6.09
CA ASP A 592 45.31 -14.97 5.40
C ASP A 592 44.33 -14.30 4.41
N LEU A 593 43.71 -13.19 4.83
CA LEU A 593 42.84 -12.42 3.96
C LEU A 593 43.61 -11.78 2.80
N ASP A 594 44.83 -11.30 3.02
CA ASP A 594 45.64 -10.73 1.93
C ASP A 594 46.07 -11.82 0.93
N ALA A 595 46.44 -13.01 1.40
CA ALA A 595 46.72 -14.16 0.53
C ALA A 595 45.50 -14.56 -0.31
N LEU A 596 44.30 -14.53 0.28
CA LEU A 596 43.04 -14.76 -0.45
C LEU A 596 42.73 -13.65 -1.46
N ALA A 597 43.11 -12.40 -1.17
CA ALA A 597 42.98 -11.29 -2.10
C ALA A 597 43.87 -11.47 -3.34
N GLU A 598 45.14 -11.86 -3.13
CA GLU A 598 46.06 -12.19 -4.22
C GLU A 598 45.56 -13.40 -5.02
N ARG A 599 45.02 -14.41 -4.34
CA ARG A 599 44.40 -15.57 -5.00
C ARG A 599 43.20 -15.17 -5.87
N ALA A 600 42.29 -14.34 -5.38
CA ALA A 600 41.15 -13.85 -6.15
C ALA A 600 41.58 -13.03 -7.37
N ALA A 601 42.61 -12.18 -7.23
CA ALA A 601 43.19 -11.42 -8.34
C ALA A 601 43.85 -12.35 -9.39
N SER A 602 44.57 -13.39 -8.95
CA SER A 602 45.14 -14.41 -9.84
C SER A 602 44.06 -15.15 -10.62
N LEU A 603 42.99 -15.61 -9.95
CA LEU A 603 41.87 -16.31 -10.59
C LEU A 603 41.18 -15.42 -11.64
N LEU A 604 40.93 -14.15 -11.34
CA LEU A 604 40.38 -13.19 -12.31
C LEU A 604 41.27 -13.03 -13.55
N ARG A 605 42.59 -13.06 -13.38
CA ARG A 605 43.55 -13.01 -14.51
C ARG A 605 43.58 -14.33 -15.28
N GLU A 606 43.60 -15.46 -14.59
CA GLU A 606 43.62 -16.81 -15.19
C GLU A 606 42.36 -17.10 -15.99
N HIS A 607 41.20 -16.61 -15.53
CA HIS A 607 39.92 -16.81 -16.19
C HIS A 607 39.68 -15.86 -17.39
N GLN A 608 40.47 -14.79 -17.53
CA GLN A 608 40.33 -13.87 -18.66
C GLN A 608 40.86 -14.52 -19.94
N SER A 609 40.07 -14.47 -21.02
CA SER A 609 40.50 -14.95 -22.33
C SER A 609 41.67 -14.12 -22.87
N GLY A 610 42.43 -14.68 -23.82
CA GLY A 610 43.51 -13.95 -24.50
C GLY A 610 43.04 -12.70 -25.24
N GLU A 611 41.76 -12.67 -25.65
CA GLU A 611 41.14 -11.50 -26.28
C GLU A 611 40.67 -10.44 -25.27
N GLY A 612 40.53 -10.79 -23.98
CA GLY A 612 40.24 -9.83 -22.90
C GLY A 612 38.85 -9.94 -22.27
N PHE A 613 38.05 -10.97 -22.57
CA PHE A 613 36.71 -11.18 -22.01
C PHE A 613 36.67 -12.32 -20.98
N TRP A 614 35.61 -12.37 -20.17
CA TRP A 614 35.30 -13.51 -19.29
C TRP A 614 34.06 -14.25 -19.77
N LEU A 615 33.99 -15.55 -19.48
CA LEU A 615 32.85 -16.39 -19.80
C LEU A 615 31.80 -16.32 -18.69
N THR A 616 30.53 -16.16 -19.06
CA THR A 616 29.41 -16.23 -18.13
C THR A 616 28.88 -17.66 -18.08
N SER A 617 28.52 -18.13 -16.89
CA SER A 617 27.85 -19.42 -16.74
C SER A 617 26.33 -19.23 -16.80
N HIS A 618 25.60 -20.15 -17.43
CA HIS A 618 24.15 -20.18 -17.36
C HIS A 618 23.60 -21.58 -17.05
N THR A 619 22.43 -21.61 -16.41
CA THR A 619 21.69 -22.84 -16.08
C THR A 619 20.24 -22.73 -16.55
N THR A 620 19.52 -23.85 -16.60
CA THR A 620 18.10 -23.91 -16.99
C THR A 620 17.14 -23.67 -15.81
N GLY A 621 17.66 -23.67 -14.57
CA GLY A 621 16.88 -23.49 -13.35
C GLY A 621 17.59 -22.59 -12.33
N LEU A 622 16.86 -22.24 -11.27
CA LEU A 622 17.31 -21.35 -10.19
C LEU A 622 18.39 -21.94 -9.26
N ARG A 623 19.08 -23.00 -9.69
CA ARG A 623 20.20 -23.61 -8.98
C ARG A 623 21.42 -23.67 -9.89
N TYR A 624 22.60 -23.56 -9.30
CA TYR A 624 23.86 -23.68 -10.01
C TYR A 624 24.24 -25.16 -10.23
N GLU A 625 23.50 -25.81 -11.14
CA GLU A 625 23.66 -27.23 -11.46
C GLU A 625 23.86 -27.38 -12.98
N ALA A 626 24.85 -28.18 -13.39
CA ALA A 626 25.23 -28.41 -14.79
C ALA A 626 25.37 -27.12 -15.64
N PRO A 627 26.18 -26.13 -15.20
CA PRO A 627 26.30 -24.86 -15.89
C PRO A 627 26.96 -25.02 -17.27
N GLN A 628 26.45 -24.27 -18.24
CA GLN A 628 27.08 -24.07 -19.55
C GLN A 628 27.73 -22.69 -19.58
N ARG A 629 28.78 -22.50 -20.39
CA ARG A 629 29.53 -21.24 -20.47
C ARG A 629 29.35 -20.59 -21.83
N GLU A 630 29.13 -19.28 -21.84
CA GLU A 630 29.05 -18.47 -23.06
C GLU A 630 29.80 -17.15 -22.88
N MET A 631 30.24 -16.57 -24.00
CA MET A 631 30.79 -15.21 -24.02
C MET A 631 29.63 -14.22 -24.16
N ASN A 632 29.66 -13.17 -23.36
CA ASN A 632 28.84 -11.99 -23.56
C ASN A 632 29.60 -10.70 -23.20
N THR A 633 29.12 -9.57 -23.72
CA THR A 633 29.64 -8.24 -23.42
C THR A 633 29.27 -7.75 -22.02
N TYR A 634 28.15 -8.23 -21.50
CA TYR A 634 27.60 -7.87 -20.19
C TYR A 634 28.57 -8.12 -19.03
N LEU A 635 29.00 -9.37 -18.84
CA LEU A 635 29.81 -9.74 -17.67
C LEU A 635 31.14 -9.00 -17.68
N THR A 636 31.79 -8.94 -18.85
CA THR A 636 33.07 -8.24 -19.01
C THR A 636 32.92 -6.76 -18.64
N SER A 637 31.83 -6.10 -19.05
CA SER A 637 31.55 -4.70 -18.69
C SER A 637 31.32 -4.54 -17.18
N MET A 638 30.53 -5.43 -16.57
CA MET A 638 30.26 -5.42 -15.13
C MET A 638 31.52 -5.65 -14.29
N LEU A 639 32.41 -6.56 -14.71
CA LEU A 639 33.68 -6.81 -14.03
C LEU A 639 34.61 -5.61 -14.10
N VAL A 640 34.72 -4.95 -15.26
CA VAL A 640 35.55 -3.74 -15.38
C VAL A 640 35.03 -2.63 -14.45
N ASP A 641 33.71 -2.40 -14.40
CA ASP A 641 33.10 -1.41 -13.51
C ASP A 641 33.34 -1.75 -12.04
N LEU A 642 33.17 -3.02 -11.66
CA LEU A 642 33.35 -3.48 -10.28
C LEU A 642 34.82 -3.47 -9.85
N LEU A 643 35.76 -3.79 -10.73
CA LEU A 643 37.20 -3.87 -10.40
C LEU A 643 37.93 -2.53 -10.51
N THR A 644 37.41 -1.56 -11.28
CA THR A 644 38.09 -0.27 -11.50
C THR A 644 38.56 0.41 -10.20
N PRO A 645 37.77 0.47 -9.10
CA PRO A 645 38.22 1.09 -7.86
C PRO A 645 39.37 0.37 -7.14
N VAL A 646 39.63 -0.90 -7.45
CA VAL A 646 40.61 -1.76 -6.74
C VAL A 646 41.78 -2.20 -7.62
N ALA A 647 41.69 -1.98 -8.93
CA ALA A 647 42.61 -2.52 -9.92
C ALA A 647 44.08 -2.15 -9.68
N ARG A 648 44.39 -0.90 -9.31
CA ARG A 648 45.76 -0.45 -9.05
C ARG A 648 46.40 -1.18 -7.86
N ARG A 649 45.65 -1.35 -6.78
CA ARG A 649 46.14 -1.98 -5.54
C ARG A 649 46.34 -3.49 -5.71
N ARG A 650 45.62 -4.10 -6.64
CA ARG A 650 45.65 -5.54 -6.93
C ARG A 650 46.38 -5.90 -8.22
N SER A 651 47.12 -4.94 -8.79
CA SER A 651 47.87 -5.15 -10.05
C SER A 651 47.03 -5.75 -11.19
N LEU A 652 45.77 -5.30 -11.33
CA LEU A 652 44.84 -5.73 -12.38
C LEU A 652 44.68 -4.67 -13.50
N GLU A 653 45.44 -3.58 -13.49
CA GLU A 653 45.29 -2.50 -14.49
C GLU A 653 45.44 -3.00 -15.94
N ASP A 654 46.39 -3.91 -16.18
CA ASP A 654 46.61 -4.55 -17.49
C ASP A 654 45.42 -5.42 -17.94
N VAL A 655 44.84 -6.15 -16.98
CA VAL A 655 43.66 -7.02 -17.17
C VAL A 655 42.46 -6.18 -17.60
N LEU A 656 42.22 -5.07 -16.90
CA LEU A 656 41.11 -4.18 -17.20
C LEU A 656 41.34 -3.40 -18.52
N GLU A 657 42.58 -3.06 -18.86
CA GLU A 657 42.90 -2.41 -20.14
C GLU A 657 42.63 -3.35 -21.33
N ARG A 658 43.00 -4.63 -21.23
CA ARG A 658 42.63 -5.64 -22.25
C ARG A 658 41.12 -5.74 -22.41
N ALA A 659 40.39 -5.80 -21.29
CA ALA A 659 38.92 -5.85 -21.32
C ALA A 659 38.31 -4.61 -22.00
N ARG A 660 38.78 -3.39 -21.69
CA ARG A 660 38.31 -2.18 -22.36
C ARG A 660 38.61 -2.18 -23.86
N ARG A 661 39.78 -2.66 -24.27
CA ARG A 661 40.10 -2.81 -25.70
C ARG A 661 39.15 -3.79 -26.39
N HIS A 662 38.89 -4.94 -25.78
CA HIS A 662 37.93 -5.91 -26.29
C HIS A 662 36.51 -5.33 -26.43
N LEU A 663 36.02 -4.65 -25.39
CA LEU A 663 34.68 -4.04 -25.41
C LEU A 663 34.58 -2.92 -26.45
N ALA A 664 35.64 -2.11 -26.61
CA ALA A 664 35.66 -1.05 -27.63
C ALA A 664 35.53 -1.59 -29.06
N THR A 665 36.06 -2.80 -29.33
CA THR A 665 35.89 -3.44 -30.64
C THR A 665 34.49 -4.01 -30.85
N GLN A 666 33.64 -4.10 -29.82
CA GLN A 666 32.25 -4.59 -29.95
C GLN A 666 31.24 -3.49 -30.33
N ILE A 667 31.65 -2.22 -30.36
CA ILE A 667 30.78 -1.10 -30.75
C ILE A 667 30.64 -1.08 -32.29
N GLU A 668 29.43 -1.33 -32.79
CA GLU A 668 29.11 -1.36 -34.23
C GLU A 668 29.24 0.02 -34.90
N GLY A 669 29.13 0.04 -36.23
CA GLY A 669 29.24 1.29 -37.02
C GLY A 669 28.14 2.31 -36.70
N ASP A 670 26.96 1.85 -36.31
CA ASP A 670 25.85 2.69 -35.83
C ASP A 670 25.94 3.02 -34.33
N GLY A 671 26.94 2.46 -33.64
CA GLY A 671 27.21 2.62 -32.23
C GLY A 671 26.42 1.68 -31.31
N LEU A 672 25.65 0.73 -31.82
CA LEU A 672 24.96 -0.26 -30.99
C LEU A 672 25.91 -1.42 -30.59
N VAL A 673 25.51 -2.19 -29.59
CA VAL A 673 26.25 -3.34 -29.09
C VAL A 673 25.29 -4.52 -28.90
N ARG A 674 25.80 -5.72 -29.20
CA ARG A 674 25.09 -6.99 -29.04
C ARG A 674 25.64 -7.77 -27.87
N TYR A 675 24.75 -8.49 -27.19
CA TYR A 675 25.07 -9.45 -26.14
C TYR A 675 26.25 -10.39 -26.44
N HIS A 676 26.27 -11.09 -27.58
CA HIS A 676 27.37 -12.01 -27.96
C HIS A 676 28.53 -11.33 -28.73
N GLY A 677 28.55 -10.01 -28.82
CA GLY A 677 29.53 -9.26 -29.60
C GLY A 677 29.28 -9.31 -31.11
N LEU A 678 30.27 -8.92 -31.91
CA LEU A 678 30.12 -8.72 -33.34
C LEU A 678 29.87 -10.03 -34.12
N PRO A 679 28.98 -10.03 -35.14
CA PRO A 679 28.60 -11.21 -35.94
C PRO A 679 29.75 -12.03 -36.55
N ASN A 680 30.87 -11.37 -36.83
CA ASN A 680 32.07 -11.92 -37.45
C ASN A 680 33.16 -12.31 -36.43
N SER A 681 32.85 -12.26 -35.13
CA SER A 681 33.77 -12.70 -34.07
C SER A 681 34.01 -14.22 -34.16
N PRO A 682 35.27 -14.69 -34.03
CA PRO A 682 35.58 -16.12 -33.97
C PRO A 682 34.79 -16.88 -32.90
N ALA A 683 34.35 -16.19 -31.85
CA ALA A 683 33.55 -16.75 -30.75
C ALA A 683 32.10 -17.08 -31.16
N ILE A 684 31.48 -16.37 -32.13
CA ILE A 684 30.08 -16.59 -32.49
C ILE A 684 29.87 -17.90 -33.25
N GLY A 685 30.88 -18.36 -34.00
CA GLY A 685 30.86 -19.65 -34.70
C GLY A 685 30.71 -20.87 -33.77
N THR A 686 30.93 -20.70 -32.46
CA THR A 686 30.69 -21.71 -31.41
C THR A 686 29.44 -21.45 -30.55
N LEU A 687 28.86 -20.24 -30.60
CA LEU A 687 27.74 -19.79 -29.76
C LEU A 687 26.37 -19.84 -30.46
N GLY A 688 26.34 -20.12 -31.77
CA GLY A 688 25.14 -20.59 -32.47
C GLY A 688 24.37 -19.53 -33.26
N CYS A 689 24.36 -18.24 -32.87
CA CYS A 689 23.84 -17.16 -33.72
C CYS A 689 24.01 -15.72 -33.18
N VAL A 690 23.74 -14.77 -34.07
CA VAL A 690 23.81 -13.32 -33.87
C VAL A 690 22.56 -12.82 -33.15
N ILE A 691 22.73 -12.21 -31.98
CA ILE A 691 21.63 -11.63 -31.20
C ILE A 691 21.38 -10.17 -31.61
N THR A 692 20.12 -9.74 -31.58
CA THR A 692 19.70 -8.34 -31.80
C THR A 692 20.39 -7.39 -30.80
N PRO A 693 20.86 -6.19 -31.21
CA PRO A 693 21.47 -5.24 -30.27
C PRO A 693 20.48 -4.77 -29.21
N ASP A 694 20.97 -4.48 -28.01
CA ASP A 694 20.13 -4.13 -26.87
C ASP A 694 20.66 -2.92 -26.10
N ALA A 695 19.76 -2.31 -25.33
CA ALA A 695 20.04 -1.11 -24.55
C ALA A 695 20.95 -1.37 -23.34
N ASP A 696 20.97 -2.59 -22.79
CA ASP A 696 21.77 -2.93 -21.61
C ASP A 696 23.26 -2.96 -21.99
N ASP A 697 23.61 -3.85 -22.91
CA ASP A 697 24.97 -4.03 -23.42
C ASP A 697 25.49 -2.75 -24.09
N THR A 698 24.67 -2.06 -24.88
CA THR A 698 25.03 -0.76 -25.47
C THR A 698 25.42 0.22 -24.37
N SER A 699 24.61 0.38 -23.33
CA SER A 699 24.88 1.36 -22.28
C SER A 699 26.11 1.02 -21.43
N LEU A 700 26.29 -0.26 -21.08
CA LEU A 700 27.42 -0.73 -20.30
C LEU A 700 28.74 -0.55 -21.05
N VAL A 701 28.79 -0.97 -22.32
CA VAL A 701 30.02 -0.87 -23.13
C VAL A 701 30.40 0.58 -23.42
N TRP A 702 29.43 1.44 -23.73
CA TRP A 702 29.72 2.86 -23.96
C TRP A 702 30.26 3.56 -22.72
N ARG A 703 29.73 3.24 -21.53
CA ARG A 703 30.24 3.79 -20.27
C ARG A 703 31.68 3.33 -19.96
N ILE A 704 32.03 2.09 -20.33
CA ILE A 704 33.32 1.49 -19.95
C ILE A 704 34.42 1.70 -20.99
N ALA A 705 34.09 1.65 -22.28
CA ALA A 705 35.05 1.57 -23.38
C ALA A 705 34.78 2.57 -24.51
N GLY A 706 33.67 3.32 -24.47
CA GLY A 706 33.38 4.38 -25.44
C GLY A 706 34.38 5.52 -25.32
N ARG A 707 34.67 6.22 -26.43
CA ARG A 707 35.54 7.42 -26.41
C ARG A 707 34.82 8.68 -25.91
N GLY A 708 33.72 8.50 -25.17
CA GLY A 708 32.92 9.59 -24.63
C GLY A 708 32.35 10.52 -25.69
N VAL A 709 32.37 11.83 -25.41
CA VAL A 709 31.79 12.88 -26.26
C VAL A 709 32.46 12.97 -27.64
N VAL A 710 33.71 12.52 -27.78
CA VAL A 710 34.50 12.62 -29.03
C VAL A 710 34.37 11.43 -29.97
N ASP A 711 33.62 10.38 -29.61
CA ASP A 711 33.38 9.25 -30.51
C ASP A 711 32.42 9.66 -31.65
N PRO A 712 32.79 9.48 -32.93
CA PRO A 712 31.93 9.87 -34.05
C PRO A 712 30.62 9.07 -34.13
N ARG A 713 30.55 7.89 -33.49
CA ARG A 713 29.36 7.03 -33.46
C ARG A 713 28.34 7.46 -32.40
N ARG A 714 28.73 8.34 -31.47
CA ARG A 714 27.91 8.73 -30.30
C ARG A 714 26.54 9.24 -30.71
N GLN A 715 26.49 10.11 -31.72
CA GLN A 715 25.24 10.71 -32.16
C GLN A 715 24.28 9.66 -32.75
N SER A 716 24.79 8.75 -33.58
CA SER A 716 24.00 7.63 -34.13
C SER A 716 23.45 6.74 -33.01
N MET A 717 24.28 6.39 -32.03
CA MET A 717 23.86 5.55 -30.89
C MET A 717 22.74 6.22 -30.08
N LEU A 718 22.88 7.51 -29.74
CA LEU A 718 21.86 8.24 -28.99
C LEU A 718 20.54 8.35 -29.78
N GLU A 719 20.61 8.55 -31.08
CA GLU A 719 19.45 8.57 -31.97
C GLU A 719 18.75 7.21 -32.04
N GLN A 720 19.51 6.11 -32.16
CA GLN A 720 18.94 4.77 -32.16
C GLN A 720 18.28 4.44 -30.83
N LEU A 721 18.94 4.68 -29.69
CA LEU A 721 18.33 4.51 -28.36
C LEU A 721 17.04 5.33 -28.21
N ALA A 722 17.04 6.58 -28.67
CA ALA A 722 15.87 7.46 -28.54
C ALA A 722 14.67 7.00 -29.38
N ARG A 723 14.88 6.25 -30.48
CA ARG A 723 13.79 5.68 -31.30
C ARG A 723 13.01 4.61 -30.55
N TYR A 724 13.65 3.86 -29.66
CA TYR A 724 13.05 2.78 -28.89
C TYR A 724 12.70 3.25 -27.47
N ARG A 725 11.84 4.27 -27.37
CA ARG A 725 11.28 4.74 -26.09
C ARG A 725 9.80 4.44 -25.98
N ASP A 726 9.36 4.05 -24.79
CA ASP A 726 7.95 3.87 -24.49
C ASP A 726 7.26 5.21 -24.14
N ALA A 727 5.94 5.18 -23.94
CA ALA A 727 5.14 6.36 -23.61
C ALA A 727 5.48 6.97 -22.24
N ARG A 728 6.09 6.20 -21.33
CA ARG A 728 6.58 6.66 -20.02
C ARG A 728 7.92 7.39 -20.17
N GLY A 729 8.57 7.22 -21.32
CA GLY A 729 9.89 7.76 -21.62
C GLY A 729 11.04 6.85 -21.20
N LEU A 730 10.76 5.58 -20.88
CA LEU A 730 11.77 4.54 -20.63
C LEU A 730 12.29 3.98 -21.96
N TYR A 731 13.54 3.52 -21.97
CA TYR A 731 14.17 2.90 -23.12
C TYR A 731 13.80 1.41 -23.16
N ARG A 732 13.34 0.92 -24.30
CA ARG A 732 13.06 -0.50 -24.49
C ARG A 732 14.36 -1.29 -24.63
N THR A 733 14.27 -2.61 -24.49
CA THR A 733 15.45 -3.47 -24.42
C THR A 733 16.08 -3.68 -25.79
N TRP A 734 15.30 -4.08 -26.79
CA TRP A 734 15.80 -4.47 -28.10
C TRP A 734 15.79 -3.28 -29.07
N LEU A 735 16.93 -3.03 -29.74
CA LEU A 735 17.15 -1.84 -30.56
C LEU A 735 17.01 -2.11 -32.05
N ALA A 736 15.98 -2.88 -32.42
CA ALA A 736 15.62 -3.18 -33.80
C ALA A 736 14.09 -3.28 -33.97
N PRO A 737 13.55 -3.14 -35.20
CA PRO A 737 12.18 -3.53 -35.48
C PRO A 737 11.98 -5.02 -35.21
N ARG A 738 10.76 -5.41 -34.81
CA ARG A 738 10.47 -6.79 -34.39
C ARG A 738 10.70 -7.81 -35.51
N GLU A 739 10.43 -7.41 -36.75
CA GLU A 739 10.67 -8.19 -37.97
C GLU A 739 12.16 -8.46 -38.22
N GLU A 740 13.06 -7.73 -37.58
CA GLU A 740 14.52 -7.88 -37.67
C GLU A 740 15.12 -8.55 -36.43
N TYR A 741 14.29 -9.06 -35.52
CA TYR A 741 14.76 -9.80 -34.35
C TYR A 741 15.48 -11.09 -34.76
N GLN A 742 16.69 -11.25 -34.23
CA GLN A 742 17.56 -12.37 -34.51
C GLN A 742 17.91 -13.06 -33.19
N CYS A 743 17.66 -14.37 -33.15
CA CYS A 743 18.09 -15.25 -32.07
C CYS A 743 17.71 -14.83 -30.64
N ILE A 744 16.53 -14.25 -30.52
CA ILE A 744 15.93 -13.96 -29.23
C ILE A 744 14.57 -14.64 -29.11
N ASP A 745 14.29 -15.11 -27.90
CA ASP A 745 12.96 -15.50 -27.46
C ASP A 745 12.48 -14.40 -26.50
N PRO A 746 11.73 -13.41 -27.01
CA PRO A 746 11.53 -12.18 -26.27
C PRO A 746 10.46 -12.31 -25.18
N GLY A 747 9.87 -13.49 -24.98
CA GLY A 747 8.82 -13.69 -23.97
C GLY A 747 7.47 -13.07 -24.36
N ARG A 748 6.70 -12.67 -23.34
CA ARG A 748 5.31 -12.22 -23.49
C ARG A 748 5.19 -10.79 -24.03
N ASP A 749 5.98 -9.87 -23.49
CA ASP A 749 6.16 -8.55 -24.07
C ASP A 749 7.38 -8.65 -25.00
N PRO A 750 7.22 -8.49 -26.33
CA PRO A 750 8.33 -8.68 -27.25
C PRO A 750 9.47 -7.66 -27.07
N ASP A 751 9.24 -6.52 -26.39
CA ASP A 751 10.28 -5.50 -26.21
C ASP A 751 10.09 -4.69 -24.91
N PRO A 752 10.25 -5.32 -23.74
CA PRO A 752 9.96 -4.67 -22.47
C PRO A 752 11.00 -3.61 -22.15
N ALA A 753 10.62 -2.61 -21.35
CA ALA A 753 11.59 -1.81 -20.61
C ALA A 753 11.91 -2.53 -19.30
N ASP A 754 13.18 -2.61 -18.91
CA ASP A 754 13.59 -3.17 -17.61
C ASP A 754 14.23 -2.09 -16.72
N GLY A 755 13.88 -2.09 -15.44
CA GLY A 755 14.30 -1.10 -14.45
C GLY A 755 15.80 -1.04 -14.24
N THR A 756 16.50 -2.18 -14.30
CA THR A 756 17.97 -2.23 -14.16
C THR A 756 18.66 -1.77 -15.43
N ILE A 757 18.13 -2.15 -16.59
CA ILE A 757 18.59 -1.63 -17.90
C ILE A 757 18.49 -0.10 -17.90
N GLN A 758 17.39 0.47 -17.39
CA GLN A 758 17.26 1.93 -17.28
C GLN A 758 18.34 2.56 -16.39
N MET A 759 18.80 1.86 -15.35
CA MET A 759 19.90 2.37 -14.51
C MET A 759 21.22 2.39 -15.28
N HIS A 760 21.50 1.37 -16.09
CA HIS A 760 22.69 1.34 -16.93
C HIS A 760 22.64 2.42 -18.01
N VAL A 761 21.50 2.58 -18.68
CA VAL A 761 21.25 3.68 -19.63
C VAL A 761 21.40 5.05 -18.94
N TYR A 762 20.87 5.22 -17.73
CA TYR A 762 21.04 6.46 -16.97
C TYR A 762 22.50 6.79 -16.70
N LEU A 763 23.30 5.80 -16.27
CA LEU A 763 24.72 6.00 -15.97
C LEU A 763 25.51 6.42 -17.21
N MET A 764 25.24 5.80 -18.36
CA MET A 764 25.82 6.20 -19.64
C MET A 764 25.37 7.61 -20.05
N LEU A 765 24.06 7.87 -20.06
CA LEU A 765 23.51 9.18 -20.47
C LEU A 765 24.00 10.30 -19.57
N ARG A 766 24.26 10.06 -18.28
CA ARG A 766 24.80 11.09 -17.39
C ARG A 766 26.11 11.66 -17.92
N GLU A 767 26.93 10.85 -18.58
CA GLU A 767 28.21 11.26 -19.16
C GLU A 767 28.05 11.80 -20.59
N LEU A 768 27.14 11.22 -21.39
CA LEU A 768 27.04 11.51 -22.83
C LEU A 768 25.91 12.50 -23.22
N ASP A 769 24.83 12.54 -22.44
CA ASP A 769 23.66 13.43 -22.61
C ASP A 769 22.96 13.71 -21.25
N PRO A 770 23.52 14.63 -20.44
CA PRO A 770 22.99 14.94 -19.10
C PRO A 770 21.51 15.39 -19.09
N PRO A 771 21.00 16.16 -20.08
CA PRO A 771 19.56 16.40 -20.22
C PRO A 771 18.71 15.13 -20.33
N ALA A 772 19.07 14.19 -21.21
CA ALA A 772 18.35 12.92 -21.33
C ALA A 772 18.39 12.10 -20.03
N ALA A 773 19.54 12.08 -19.34
CA ALA A 773 19.67 11.42 -18.04
C ALA A 773 18.72 11.99 -16.97
N ARG A 774 18.52 13.32 -16.92
CA ARG A 774 17.56 13.94 -16.00
C ARG A 774 16.12 13.54 -16.30
N ASN A 775 15.76 13.50 -17.58
CA ASN A 775 14.43 13.06 -18.01
C ASN A 775 14.19 11.59 -17.67
N LEU A 776 15.18 10.72 -17.94
CA LEU A 776 15.11 9.30 -17.60
C LEU A 776 15.00 9.09 -16.10
N CYS A 777 15.75 9.84 -15.28
CA CYS A 777 15.62 9.75 -13.83
C CYS A 777 14.19 10.07 -13.34
N GLY A 778 13.55 11.09 -13.95
CA GLY A 778 12.15 11.45 -13.66
C GLY A 778 11.17 10.34 -14.05
N ALA A 779 11.34 9.76 -15.24
CA ALA A 779 10.52 8.65 -15.74
C ALA A 779 10.69 7.38 -14.89
N LEU A 780 11.93 7.05 -14.56
CA LEU A 780 12.27 5.87 -13.75
C LEU A 780 11.67 5.99 -12.35
N ARG A 781 11.78 7.15 -11.68
CA ARG A 781 11.12 7.38 -10.38
C ARG A 781 9.60 7.24 -10.42
N GLY A 782 8.98 7.52 -11.55
CA GLY A 782 7.52 7.42 -11.72
C GLY A 782 7.01 5.99 -12.00
N SER A 783 7.88 5.12 -12.50
CA SER A 783 7.51 3.77 -12.99
C SER A 783 8.18 2.65 -12.18
N PHE A 784 9.03 2.97 -11.20
CA PHE A 784 9.87 1.99 -10.50
C PHE A 784 9.10 0.94 -9.67
N GLY A 785 7.86 1.26 -9.30
CA GLY A 785 6.95 0.36 -8.59
C GLY A 785 6.09 -0.51 -9.50
N ASP A 786 6.14 -0.29 -10.82
CA ASP A 786 5.34 -1.06 -11.76
C ASP A 786 5.90 -2.48 -11.88
N GLU A 787 5.03 -3.50 -11.93
CA GLU A 787 5.50 -4.90 -12.04
C GLU A 787 6.08 -5.24 -13.42
N ASP A 788 5.69 -4.50 -14.46
CA ASP A 788 6.06 -4.78 -15.85
C ASP A 788 7.51 -4.38 -16.18
N ILE A 789 8.16 -3.58 -15.34
CA ILE A 789 9.56 -3.16 -15.55
C ILE A 789 10.59 -4.11 -14.91
N TRP A 790 10.17 -5.22 -14.32
CA TRP A 790 11.07 -6.19 -13.68
C TRP A 790 11.07 -7.48 -14.49
N VAL A 791 11.87 -7.52 -15.56
CA VAL A 791 11.86 -8.61 -16.53
C VAL A 791 13.10 -9.46 -16.44
N TYR A 792 14.28 -8.87 -16.58
CA TYR A 792 15.56 -9.60 -16.67
C TYR A 792 16.27 -9.74 -15.31
N TYR A 793 15.82 -8.96 -14.32
CA TYR A 793 16.43 -8.92 -12.98
C TYR A 793 15.46 -9.29 -11.86
N ALA A 794 14.27 -9.77 -12.19
CA ALA A 794 13.18 -10.06 -11.23
C ALA A 794 13.58 -11.04 -10.10
N LYS A 795 14.51 -11.97 -10.38
CA LYS A 795 15.05 -12.94 -9.42
C LYS A 795 16.54 -12.72 -9.12
N ALA A 796 17.15 -11.64 -9.60
CA ALA A 796 18.58 -11.35 -9.48
C ALA A 796 18.82 -9.95 -8.87
N PRO A 797 18.62 -9.77 -7.54
CA PRO A 797 18.54 -8.45 -6.91
C PRO A 797 19.90 -7.73 -6.74
N LEU A 798 21.02 -8.43 -6.99
CA LEU A 798 22.37 -7.93 -6.66
C LEU A 798 22.73 -6.66 -7.46
N VAL A 799 22.59 -6.73 -8.79
CA VAL A 799 22.90 -5.59 -9.68
C VAL A 799 21.94 -4.42 -9.47
N PRO A 800 20.60 -4.62 -9.41
CA PRO A 800 19.65 -3.55 -9.08
C PRO A 800 20.02 -2.81 -7.78
N TYR A 801 20.42 -3.55 -6.74
CA TYR A 801 20.79 -2.96 -5.46
C TYR A 801 22.05 -2.10 -5.55
N LEU A 802 23.11 -2.62 -6.20
CA LEU A 802 24.35 -1.88 -6.43
C LEU A 802 24.10 -0.60 -7.23
N ARG A 803 23.33 -0.70 -8.32
CA ARG A 803 23.04 0.41 -9.22
C ARG A 803 22.18 1.47 -8.57
N SER A 804 21.16 1.09 -7.82
CA SER A 804 20.34 2.08 -7.11
C SER A 804 21.14 2.86 -6.07
N ALA A 805 22.05 2.20 -5.34
CA ALA A 805 22.95 2.89 -4.42
C ALA A 805 23.86 3.90 -5.16
N GLU A 806 24.38 3.52 -6.32
CA GLU A 806 25.18 4.39 -7.18
C GLU A 806 24.36 5.59 -7.70
N LEU A 807 23.18 5.34 -8.28
CA LEU A 807 22.26 6.37 -8.77
C LEU A 807 21.89 7.37 -7.67
N ARG A 808 21.62 6.89 -6.46
CA ARG A 808 21.33 7.74 -5.30
C ARG A 808 22.48 8.70 -4.98
N ARG A 809 23.72 8.19 -4.93
CA ARG A 809 24.92 9.03 -4.73
C ARG A 809 25.10 10.05 -5.84
N LEU A 810 24.68 9.70 -7.05
CA LEU A 810 24.72 10.54 -8.23
C LEU A 810 23.53 11.52 -8.31
N GLY A 811 22.58 11.51 -7.36
CA GLY A 811 21.47 12.46 -7.30
C GLY A 811 20.19 12.00 -8.00
N CYS A 812 20.12 10.75 -8.45
CA CYS A 812 18.90 10.10 -8.92
C CYS A 812 18.42 9.06 -7.89
N ALA A 813 17.69 9.51 -6.87
CA ALA A 813 17.15 8.60 -5.86
C ALA A 813 15.91 7.87 -6.39
N VAL A 814 16.08 6.63 -6.81
CA VAL A 814 15.00 5.69 -7.14
C VAL A 814 14.60 4.88 -5.89
N PRO A 815 13.30 4.79 -5.55
CA PRO A 815 12.83 4.05 -4.39
C PRO A 815 13.01 2.55 -4.63
N LEU A 816 13.87 1.87 -3.87
CA LEU A 816 14.03 0.42 -3.96
C LEU A 816 12.85 -0.26 -3.26
N PRO A 817 12.02 -1.06 -3.96
CA PRO A 817 11.03 -1.90 -3.29
C PRO A 817 11.79 -2.96 -2.48
N ALA A 818 11.81 -2.80 -1.15
CA ALA A 818 12.53 -3.72 -0.25
C ALA A 818 12.06 -5.17 -0.46
N GLU A 819 10.76 -5.36 -0.73
CA GLU A 819 10.13 -6.64 -1.03
C GLU A 819 10.77 -7.40 -2.22
N ARG A 820 11.28 -6.68 -3.23
CA ARG A 820 11.88 -7.28 -4.43
C ARG A 820 13.37 -7.60 -4.28
N LEU A 821 14.02 -7.02 -3.27
CA LEU A 821 15.46 -7.15 -3.00
C LEU A 821 15.77 -8.10 -1.85
N VAL A 822 14.74 -8.55 -1.13
CA VAL A 822 14.84 -9.36 0.09
C VAL A 822 14.51 -10.83 -0.14
N LEU A 823 14.13 -11.25 -1.35
CA LEU A 823 13.87 -12.65 -1.68
C LEU A 823 15.02 -13.23 -2.54
N PRO A 824 16.22 -13.50 -1.97
CA PRO A 824 17.23 -14.22 -2.71
C PRO A 824 16.70 -15.60 -3.09
N VAL A 825 16.99 -16.00 -4.31
CA VAL A 825 16.93 -17.40 -4.71
C VAL A 825 17.74 -18.21 -3.70
N ALA A 826 17.23 -19.37 -3.28
CA ALA A 826 17.89 -20.19 -2.26
C ALA A 826 19.38 -20.37 -2.56
N GLY A 827 20.24 -20.02 -1.60
CA GLY A 827 21.71 -20.03 -1.76
C GLY A 827 22.33 -18.70 -2.21
N GLN A 828 21.52 -17.64 -2.43
CA GLN A 828 22.00 -16.29 -2.77
C GLN A 828 22.03 -15.32 -1.59
N GLU A 829 21.68 -15.78 -0.38
CA GLU A 829 21.59 -14.97 0.84
C GLU A 829 22.93 -14.30 1.16
N VAL A 830 24.04 -15.05 1.00
CA VAL A 830 25.41 -14.58 1.24
C VAL A 830 25.81 -13.44 0.30
N TRP A 831 25.33 -13.46 -0.94
CA TRP A 831 25.63 -12.42 -1.93
C TRP A 831 24.78 -11.17 -1.71
N GLY A 832 23.54 -11.36 -1.23
CA GLY A 832 22.72 -10.27 -0.72
C GLY A 832 23.39 -9.58 0.47
N GLU A 833 23.95 -10.35 1.42
CA GLU A 833 24.75 -9.81 2.53
C GLU A 833 25.98 -9.05 2.03
N ALA A 834 26.75 -9.63 1.11
CA ALA A 834 27.94 -9.04 0.49
C ALA A 834 27.67 -7.67 -0.13
N VAL A 835 26.64 -7.58 -0.97
CA VAL A 835 26.26 -6.33 -1.65
C VAL A 835 25.74 -5.29 -0.65
N ARG A 836 24.95 -5.70 0.36
CA ARG A 836 24.47 -4.78 1.42
C ARG A 836 25.61 -4.17 2.20
N LEU A 837 26.56 -4.98 2.67
CA LEU A 837 27.72 -4.52 3.43
C LEU A 837 28.62 -3.61 2.59
N LEU A 838 28.83 -3.93 1.30
CA LEU A 838 29.60 -3.07 0.40
C LEU A 838 28.95 -1.69 0.24
N VAL A 839 27.63 -1.64 0.03
CA VAL A 839 26.88 -0.38 -0.11
C VAL A 839 26.88 0.43 1.19
N GLN A 840 26.63 -0.21 2.33
CA GLN A 840 26.66 0.43 3.65
C GLN A 840 28.02 1.06 3.92
N THR A 841 29.10 0.31 3.72
CA THR A 841 30.47 0.79 3.99
C THR A 841 30.90 1.85 2.98
N THR A 842 30.40 1.80 1.76
CA THR A 842 30.63 2.87 0.77
C THR A 842 29.92 4.17 1.16
N ALA A 843 28.74 4.10 1.76
CA ALA A 843 27.99 5.25 2.24
C ALA A 843 28.56 5.84 3.54
N SER A 844 28.98 4.97 4.46
CA SER A 844 29.56 5.33 5.77
C SER A 844 30.91 4.63 5.98
N PRO A 845 32.01 5.14 5.37
CA PRO A 845 33.31 4.46 5.39
C PRO A 845 33.89 4.23 6.78
N ARG A 846 33.48 5.00 7.80
CA ARG A 846 34.00 4.92 9.18
C ARG A 846 33.21 3.97 10.10
N ASP A 847 32.19 3.29 9.58
CA ASP A 847 31.39 2.34 10.34
C ASP A 847 32.24 1.11 10.75
N ALA A 848 32.58 1.03 12.04
CA ALA A 848 33.45 -0.02 12.56
C ALA A 848 32.77 -1.39 12.56
N ASP A 849 31.45 -1.43 12.80
CA ASP A 849 30.67 -2.65 12.87
C ASP A 849 30.48 -3.24 11.48
N ALA A 850 30.19 -2.39 10.48
CA ALA A 850 30.14 -2.82 9.08
C ALA A 850 31.48 -3.40 8.60
N ARG A 851 32.61 -2.78 8.94
CA ARG A 851 33.95 -3.31 8.60
C ARG A 851 34.24 -4.64 9.28
N GLN A 852 33.82 -4.81 10.54
CA GLN A 852 33.98 -6.08 11.26
C GLN A 852 33.11 -7.18 10.63
N ALA A 853 31.86 -6.86 10.27
CA ALA A 853 30.98 -7.78 9.55
C ALA A 853 31.56 -8.19 8.19
N ILE A 854 32.15 -7.23 7.45
CA ILE A 854 32.87 -7.53 6.20
C ILE A 854 34.01 -8.52 6.44
N ARG A 855 34.84 -8.33 7.48
CA ARG A 855 35.94 -9.27 7.78
C ARG A 855 35.44 -10.69 8.04
N GLY A 856 34.37 -10.82 8.81
CA GLY A 856 33.71 -12.12 9.04
C GLY A 856 33.18 -12.75 7.76
N LEU A 857 32.57 -11.94 6.88
CA LEU A 857 32.07 -12.40 5.58
C LEU A 857 33.20 -12.83 4.63
N LEU A 858 34.30 -12.07 4.56
CA LEU A 858 35.46 -12.38 3.72
C LEU A 858 36.07 -13.73 4.09
N ALA A 859 36.21 -14.01 5.39
CA ALA A 859 36.70 -15.30 5.88
C ALA A 859 35.78 -16.46 5.49
N ARG A 860 34.46 -16.29 5.62
CA ARG A 860 33.47 -17.31 5.20
C ARG A 860 33.52 -17.58 3.70
N LEU A 861 33.53 -16.51 2.88
CA LEU A 861 33.54 -16.63 1.42
C LEU A 861 34.88 -17.15 0.87
N GLY A 862 35.99 -16.85 1.53
CA GLY A 862 37.34 -17.28 1.15
C GLY A 862 37.72 -18.67 1.63
N GLY A 863 36.96 -19.25 2.57
CA GLY A 863 37.23 -20.58 3.13
C GLY A 863 37.34 -21.69 2.06
N GLU A 864 38.21 -22.67 2.32
CA GLU A 864 38.49 -23.80 1.42
C GLU A 864 38.82 -23.37 -0.03
N ASP A 865 39.67 -22.33 -0.17
CA ASP A 865 40.02 -21.70 -1.45
C ASP A 865 38.76 -21.29 -2.22
N PHE A 866 37.85 -20.51 -1.64
CA PHE A 866 36.60 -20.07 -2.29
C PHE A 866 35.61 -21.19 -2.67
N ALA A 867 35.53 -22.28 -1.89
CA ALA A 867 34.64 -23.41 -2.22
C ALA A 867 33.15 -23.01 -2.32
N GLN A 868 32.68 -22.07 -1.48
CA GLN A 868 31.31 -21.58 -1.53
C GLN A 868 31.00 -20.85 -2.84
N LEU A 869 31.94 -20.04 -3.32
CA LEU A 869 31.79 -19.27 -4.56
C LEU A 869 31.71 -20.19 -5.78
N ARG A 870 32.49 -21.29 -5.81
CA ARG A 870 32.38 -22.32 -6.85
C ARG A 870 31.07 -23.11 -6.81
N ARG A 871 30.49 -23.34 -5.62
CA ARG A 871 29.24 -24.11 -5.46
C ARG A 871 28.00 -23.28 -5.74
N THR A 872 27.99 -22.03 -5.31
CA THR A 872 26.84 -21.12 -5.40
C THR A 872 27.34 -19.72 -5.79
N PRO A 873 27.79 -19.51 -7.04
CA PRO A 873 28.21 -18.18 -7.50
C PRO A 873 27.04 -17.18 -7.49
N PRO A 874 27.32 -15.86 -7.53
CA PRO A 874 26.31 -14.83 -7.68
C PRO A 874 25.43 -15.02 -8.94
N LEU A 875 24.11 -14.98 -8.77
CA LEU A 875 23.12 -14.83 -9.83
C LEU A 875 23.03 -13.35 -10.23
N ILE A 876 23.44 -13.04 -11.45
CA ILE A 876 23.61 -11.65 -11.90
C ILE A 876 22.41 -11.14 -12.72
N TYR A 877 21.75 -12.00 -13.51
CA TYR A 877 20.51 -11.72 -14.24
C TYR A 877 19.88 -13.03 -14.75
N HIS A 878 18.73 -12.94 -15.41
CA HIS A 878 18.09 -14.03 -16.14
C HIS A 878 17.43 -13.48 -17.42
N ASN A 879 17.11 -14.35 -18.38
CA ASN A 879 16.28 -13.93 -19.51
C ASN A 879 14.80 -13.79 -19.10
N ASP A 880 13.93 -13.32 -20.00
CA ASP A 880 12.49 -13.20 -19.69
C ASP A 880 11.93 -14.57 -19.25
N LEU A 881 11.37 -14.64 -18.03
CA LEU A 881 10.85 -15.88 -17.44
C LEU A 881 9.57 -16.39 -18.10
N SER A 882 8.98 -15.62 -19.02
CA SER A 882 7.87 -16.01 -19.88
C SER A 882 8.33 -16.57 -21.25
N ALA A 883 9.62 -16.51 -21.55
CA ALA A 883 10.21 -17.16 -22.73
C ALA A 883 10.05 -18.69 -22.67
N SER A 884 10.06 -19.33 -23.84
CA SER A 884 9.97 -20.78 -24.01
C SER A 884 11.19 -21.51 -23.42
N VAL A 885 12.35 -20.87 -23.42
CA VAL A 885 13.59 -21.36 -22.79
C VAL A 885 13.99 -20.41 -21.67
N LYS A 886 14.14 -20.93 -20.45
CA LYS A 886 14.60 -20.15 -19.29
C LYS A 886 16.10 -20.32 -19.09
N ARG A 887 16.80 -19.20 -18.87
CA ARG A 887 18.23 -19.14 -18.58
C ARG A 887 18.48 -18.23 -17.39
N PHE A 888 19.27 -18.72 -16.46
CA PHE A 888 19.73 -18.00 -15.27
C PHE A 888 21.24 -17.85 -15.34
N TYR A 889 21.75 -16.63 -15.16
CA TYR A 889 23.14 -16.28 -15.44
C TYR A 889 23.94 -16.03 -14.16
N TRP A 890 25.05 -16.73 -14.04
CA TRP A 890 25.89 -16.80 -12.85
C TRP A 890 27.34 -16.49 -13.19
N SER A 891 28.09 -15.94 -12.23
CA SER A 891 29.51 -15.67 -12.45
C SER A 891 30.34 -15.80 -11.18
N GLU A 892 31.27 -16.75 -11.18
CA GLU A 892 32.33 -16.84 -10.18
C GLU A 892 33.19 -15.58 -10.17
N ASP A 893 33.57 -15.09 -11.35
CA ASP A 893 34.40 -13.88 -11.52
C ASP A 893 33.74 -12.64 -10.91
N PHE A 894 32.42 -12.51 -11.04
CA PHE A 894 31.68 -11.44 -10.35
C PHE A 894 31.81 -11.58 -8.83
N GLY A 895 31.77 -12.81 -8.31
CA GLY A 895 32.01 -13.13 -6.91
C GLY A 895 33.41 -12.74 -6.45
N TYR A 896 34.46 -13.08 -7.22
CA TYR A 896 35.85 -12.72 -6.89
C TYR A 896 36.04 -11.19 -6.90
N ALA A 897 35.48 -10.51 -7.90
CA ALA A 897 35.52 -9.05 -7.98
C ALA A 897 34.78 -8.36 -6.82
N LEU A 898 33.62 -8.89 -6.42
CA LEU A 898 32.87 -8.41 -5.26
C LEU A 898 33.64 -8.65 -3.95
N TRP A 899 34.29 -9.81 -3.83
CA TRP A 899 35.13 -10.14 -2.69
C TRP A 899 36.31 -9.15 -2.57
N LEU A 900 37.00 -8.82 -3.67
CA LEU A 900 38.07 -7.81 -3.67
C LEU A 900 37.57 -6.42 -3.27
N ARG A 901 36.36 -6.04 -3.72
CA ARG A 901 35.73 -4.77 -3.32
C ARG A 901 35.42 -4.72 -1.83
N LEU A 902 34.96 -5.83 -1.26
CA LEU A 902 34.73 -5.96 0.18
C LEU A 902 36.04 -5.94 0.97
N TYR A 903 37.09 -6.62 0.48
CA TYR A 903 38.41 -6.60 1.10
C TYR A 903 38.92 -5.16 1.25
N GLU A 904 38.87 -4.37 0.18
CA GLU A 904 39.31 -2.97 0.22
C GLU A 904 38.42 -2.10 1.13
N ALA A 905 37.12 -2.39 1.20
CA ALA A 905 36.18 -1.70 2.09
C ALA A 905 36.39 -2.05 3.57
N SER A 906 36.95 -3.23 3.88
CA SER A 906 37.20 -3.70 5.25
C SER A 906 38.25 -2.88 6.01
N GLY A 907 39.13 -2.18 5.28
CA GLY A 907 40.22 -1.40 5.85
C GLY A 907 41.34 -2.24 6.48
N VAL A 908 41.50 -3.51 6.08
CA VAL A 908 42.67 -4.32 6.41
C VAL A 908 43.90 -3.68 5.74
N GLU A 909 44.78 -3.07 6.54
CA GLU A 909 46.08 -2.61 6.06
C GLU A 909 47.00 -3.83 5.91
N ALA A 910 47.57 -4.02 4.72
CA ALA A 910 48.65 -4.97 4.52
C ALA A 910 49.76 -4.66 5.53
N GLY A 911 50.16 -5.68 6.32
CA GLY A 911 51.26 -5.55 7.27
C GLY A 911 52.46 -4.87 6.60
N GLY A 912 52.88 -3.73 7.16
CA GLY A 912 53.79 -2.81 6.49
C GLY A 912 55.09 -3.46 6.03
N LEU A 913 55.41 -3.26 4.75
CA LEU A 913 56.80 -3.07 4.35
C LEU A 913 57.32 -1.82 5.08
N HIS A 914 58.28 -2.02 5.97
CA HIS A 914 59.05 -0.99 6.65
C HIS A 914 59.34 0.20 5.71
N ARG A 915 58.80 1.38 6.04
CA ARG A 915 59.45 2.64 5.68
C ARG A 915 60.71 2.76 6.54
N PRO A 916 61.93 2.77 5.98
CA PRO A 916 63.09 3.15 6.75
C PRO A 916 62.99 4.64 7.06
N THR A 917 63.12 4.98 8.33
CA THR A 917 63.30 6.35 8.80
C THR A 917 64.61 6.93 8.27
N SER A 918 64.51 7.90 7.35
CA SER A 918 65.41 9.07 7.25
C SER A 918 64.79 10.11 6.32
#